data_AF-A0A7V7VLZ9-F1
#
_entry.id   AF-A0A7V7VLZ9-F1
#
_cell.length_a   1.000
_cell.length_b   1.000
_cell.length_c   1.000
_cell.angle_alpha   90.00
_cell.angle_beta   90.00
_cell.angle_gamma   90.00
#
_symmetry.space_group_name_H-M   'P 1'
#
loop_
_entity.id
_entity.type
_entity.pdbx_description
1 polymer ?
#
loop_
_entity_poly.entity_id
_entity_poly.type
_entity_poly.pdbx_seq_one_letter_code
_entity_poly.pdbx_strand_id
1 'polypeptide(L)'
;MANITHAADPTETGSAVNLTVISGLAAICRKPYVYRPRQMATRAALGFAPRENTQTRPRAGLGSKATILIDFTHAHSFMSAFRPISLLVALAGSLWPLSSLATVDPQIETAVKAVYPALVRIYVVSEEGGGGRMQKQRASGSGTIIDPDGYILTNHHVAGRATHIVVNLADRQELRATLVGTDPLADLALLKIDKKDLRDPNMVLPVAKFGDSDALAVGDVVLAMGSPAGLSQSVTQGIVANTEMIAPGGSMRLDGEAVGELVRWIGHDAVIFGGNSGGPLVNLKGEIVGVNEVGIGSLGGAIPSNLAAKVSAELMAKGCVRRSWIGLGVQPLLKTIHANEGVLVNGVIADSPSAAAGLQAGDLISRCNGIAIAASRAPEDIPLFNRILLESPIGSQVVMEGTRHGVAMTWQTTTVEREPAQPREKELLSWGITARDLTKLVAREMLRSDNRAALVQSLRPGSAAAYAKPAINPGDLILAVAGQSITNLSDLQRVTTTITEGKTKPEPTLVAYEHNGRSYLTVVKIGPEPENDQPGLARKAWIGTDTQVISADLAEALAIPGAKGVRVTQIYPGSNAEKGGLQVGDLLLKLDGSVIAASRPEDSDVFTSLIRQYKIGTEVTLTGRRGKNELTLKLALEASPEASTELNCHECKPLEFTSRDIAKSDRIAEKLPDDLQGVLITEVKGSGWAALGGLANGDILMSIDGKTTDSIKTLKTQLEELEKSKCSLFVLFVKRGIHTRYIELEPSW
;
A
#
# COMPACT_ATOMS: atom_id res chain seq x y z
N MET A 1 -41.62 -17.48 44.99
CA MET A 1 -41.36 -17.63 46.43
C MET A 1 -40.26 -16.63 46.77
N ALA A 2 -40.59 -15.37 47.09
CA ALA A 2 -40.85 -14.80 48.45
C ALA A 2 -39.55 -14.77 49.29
N ASN A 3 -39.00 -13.69 49.89
CA ASN A 3 -39.37 -12.32 50.32
C ASN A 3 -38.05 -11.47 50.34
N ILE A 4 -37.92 -10.17 50.01
CA ILE A 4 -38.38 -8.87 50.56
C ILE A 4 -38.22 -8.67 52.09
N THR A 5 -37.39 -7.69 52.49
CA THR A 5 -37.76 -6.59 53.44
C THR A 5 -36.76 -5.42 53.41
N HIS A 6 -37.32 -4.21 53.31
CA HIS A 6 -36.76 -2.86 53.46
C HIS A 6 -36.74 -2.40 54.93
N ALA A 7 -35.94 -1.37 55.25
CA ALA A 7 -36.30 -0.31 56.21
C ALA A 7 -35.51 0.99 55.93
N ALA A 8 -36.12 2.13 56.23
CA ALA A 8 -35.76 3.50 55.84
C ALA A 8 -35.67 4.46 57.07
N ASP A 9 -34.79 5.48 56.97
CA ASP A 9 -34.85 6.92 57.43
C ASP A 9 -35.32 7.32 58.86
N PRO A 10 -35.32 8.62 59.31
CA PRO A 10 -34.57 9.86 59.00
C PRO A 10 -34.11 10.66 60.27
N THR A 11 -33.46 11.84 60.14
CA THR A 11 -33.86 13.11 60.82
C THR A 11 -33.07 14.36 60.36
N GLU A 12 -33.83 15.45 60.21
CA GLU A 12 -33.52 16.84 59.80
C GLU A 12 -32.91 17.74 60.90
N THR A 13 -32.36 18.91 60.48
CA THR A 13 -32.67 20.30 60.94
C THR A 13 -31.55 21.22 60.42
N GLY A 14 -31.71 22.43 59.84
CA GLY A 14 -32.85 23.32 59.67
C GLY A 14 -32.61 24.65 60.41
N SER A 15 -32.19 25.73 59.73
CA SER A 15 -32.57 27.12 60.07
C SER A 15 -32.06 28.17 59.06
N ALA A 16 -32.99 29.02 58.61
CA ALA A 16 -32.84 30.12 57.66
C ALA A 16 -33.17 31.47 58.33
N VAL A 17 -32.64 32.59 57.81
CA VAL A 17 -33.15 33.99 57.95
C VAL A 17 -32.62 34.79 56.72
N ASN A 18 -33.44 35.19 55.72
CA ASN A 18 -34.17 36.49 55.50
C ASN A 18 -33.26 37.76 55.52
N LEU A 19 -33.35 38.82 54.70
CA LEU A 19 -34.27 39.31 53.65
C LEU A 19 -33.60 40.53 52.90
N THR A 20 -34.06 40.83 51.67
CA THR A 20 -34.22 42.18 51.03
C THR A 20 -33.13 42.88 50.17
N VAL A 21 -33.33 42.74 48.84
CA VAL A 21 -33.41 43.70 47.69
C VAL A 21 -32.88 45.16 47.80
N ILE A 22 -32.04 45.62 46.83
CA ILE A 22 -32.30 46.64 45.77
C ILE A 22 -31.01 47.10 45.02
N SER A 23 -31.07 46.96 43.68
CA SER A 23 -30.45 47.68 42.53
C SER A 23 -28.93 47.92 42.39
N GLY A 24 -28.41 47.59 41.19
CA GLY A 24 -27.22 48.22 40.60
C GLY A 24 -26.57 47.42 39.46
N LEU A 25 -26.74 47.88 38.21
CA LEU A 25 -26.28 47.31 36.94
C LEU A 25 -24.82 46.82 36.88
N ALA A 26 -24.59 45.69 36.19
CA ALA A 26 -23.72 45.52 35.00
C ALA A 26 -23.26 44.06 34.84
N ALA A 27 -23.87 43.32 33.93
CA ALA A 27 -23.50 41.93 33.62
C ALA A 27 -22.45 41.89 32.49
N ILE A 28 -21.19 41.66 32.84
CA ILE A 28 -20.18 41.07 31.95
C ILE A 28 -19.46 39.97 32.75
N CYS A 29 -19.81 38.71 32.49
CA CYS A 29 -19.00 37.58 32.92
C CYS A 29 -18.96 36.50 31.84
N ARG A 30 -17.75 36.34 31.30
CA ARG A 30 -17.29 35.20 30.50
C ARG A 30 -17.40 33.93 31.34
N LYS A 31 -17.95 32.85 30.78
CA LYS A 31 -17.81 31.48 31.29
C LYS A 31 -16.84 30.68 30.39
N PRO A 32 -16.14 29.69 30.95
CA PRO A 32 -14.99 29.03 30.33
C PRO A 32 -15.41 27.99 29.27
N TYR A 33 -14.59 27.90 28.23
CA TYR A 33 -14.74 26.96 27.11
C TYR A 33 -14.28 25.55 27.50
N VAL A 34 -15.18 24.58 27.36
CA VAL A 34 -14.91 23.14 27.38
C VAL A 34 -14.98 22.64 25.93
N TYR A 35 -13.90 22.02 25.45
CA TYR A 35 -13.77 21.51 24.08
C TYR A 35 -14.31 20.07 23.99
N ARG A 36 -15.29 19.83 23.11
CA ARG A 36 -15.79 18.51 22.69
C ARG A 36 -15.50 18.33 21.19
N PRO A 37 -14.91 17.22 20.73
CA PRO A 37 -14.83 16.92 19.30
C PRO A 37 -16.17 16.38 18.78
N ARG A 38 -16.60 16.87 17.61
CA ARG A 38 -17.84 16.51 16.91
C ARG A 38 -17.71 15.18 16.17
N GLN A 39 -18.69 14.30 16.38
CA GLN A 39 -19.10 13.26 15.42
C GLN A 39 -19.80 13.92 14.22
N MET A 40 -19.50 13.47 13.00
CA MET A 40 -20.35 13.72 11.83
C MET A 40 -20.85 12.39 11.28
N ALA A 41 -22.18 12.25 11.32
CA ALA A 41 -22.93 11.11 10.85
C ALA A 41 -23.19 11.19 9.33
N THR A 42 -23.16 10.02 8.72
CA THR A 42 -23.54 9.70 7.35
C THR A 42 -25.05 9.87 7.15
N ARG A 43 -25.47 10.44 6.01
CA ARG A 43 -26.83 10.27 5.49
C ARG A 43 -26.80 10.18 3.96
N ALA A 44 -27.51 9.19 3.44
CA ALA A 44 -27.54 8.80 2.04
C ALA A 44 -28.76 9.38 1.28
N ALA A 45 -28.59 9.38 -0.05
CA ALA A 45 -29.57 9.13 -1.11
C ALA A 45 -30.30 10.29 -1.82
N LEU A 46 -30.47 10.07 -3.14
CA LEU A 46 -31.27 10.75 -4.18
C LEU A 46 -30.58 12.00 -4.78
N GLY A 47 -30.43 12.22 -6.09
CA GLY A 47 -30.88 11.56 -7.32
C GLY A 47 -30.72 12.58 -8.48
N PHE A 48 -30.74 12.10 -9.72
CA PHE A 48 -30.90 12.82 -10.99
C PHE A 48 -29.69 13.47 -11.71
N ALA A 49 -29.44 12.81 -12.85
CA ALA A 49 -28.86 13.17 -14.15
C ALA A 49 -29.08 14.61 -14.71
N PRO A 50 -28.35 14.98 -15.79
CA PRO A 50 -27.97 16.34 -16.16
C PRO A 50 -28.77 16.90 -17.35
N ARG A 51 -28.79 18.23 -17.54
CA ARG A 51 -28.86 18.88 -18.87
C ARG A 51 -28.77 20.41 -18.85
N GLU A 52 -27.98 20.90 -19.81
CA GLU A 52 -28.22 22.01 -20.74
C GLU A 52 -28.68 23.41 -20.26
N ASN A 53 -27.79 24.37 -20.49
CA ASN A 53 -27.91 25.48 -21.46
C ASN A 53 -29.21 26.33 -21.42
N THR A 54 -29.10 27.63 -21.11
CA THR A 54 -29.16 28.73 -22.11
C THR A 54 -29.30 30.14 -21.48
N GLN A 55 -28.62 31.10 -22.14
CA GLN A 55 -28.94 32.54 -22.28
C GLN A 55 -28.90 33.46 -21.04
N THR A 56 -28.48 34.74 -21.08
CA THR A 56 -27.79 35.67 -22.01
C THR A 56 -27.53 36.95 -21.20
N ARG A 57 -26.51 37.75 -21.57
CA ARG A 57 -26.37 39.25 -21.52
C ARG A 57 -24.99 39.76 -21.00
N PRO A 58 -24.48 40.92 -21.48
CA PRO A 58 -23.42 40.91 -22.50
C PRO A 58 -22.18 41.81 -22.23
N ARG A 59 -21.16 41.59 -23.08
CA ARG A 59 -20.14 42.51 -23.66
C ARG A 59 -19.38 43.50 -22.74
N ALA A 60 -18.04 43.34 -22.69
CA ALA A 60 -17.10 44.17 -23.49
C ALA A 60 -15.61 43.75 -23.32
N GLY A 61 -14.87 43.69 -24.45
CA GLY A 61 -13.40 43.82 -24.58
C GLY A 61 -12.55 42.56 -24.32
N LEU A 62 -12.32 41.66 -25.29
CA LEU A 62 -11.21 41.62 -26.27
C LEU A 62 -9.79 41.86 -25.68
N GLY A 63 -8.78 41.02 -25.93
CA GLY A 63 -8.70 39.93 -26.90
C GLY A 63 -7.34 39.21 -26.85
N SER A 64 -7.37 37.99 -27.37
CA SER A 64 -6.40 36.90 -27.23
C SER A 64 -5.20 36.96 -28.18
N LYS A 65 -4.22 36.13 -27.82
CA LYS A 65 -3.09 35.58 -28.58
C LYS A 65 -3.45 35.09 -29.99
N ALA A 66 -2.52 35.23 -30.93
CA ALA A 66 -2.18 34.23 -31.98
C ALA A 66 -0.80 34.59 -32.53
N THR A 67 0.23 33.75 -32.36
CA THR A 67 0.65 32.67 -33.28
C THR A 67 0.73 33.12 -34.74
N ILE A 68 1.98 33.23 -35.19
CA ILE A 68 2.43 33.65 -36.51
C ILE A 68 2.30 32.48 -37.50
N LEU A 69 1.68 32.72 -38.64
CA LEU A 69 1.90 31.99 -39.88
C LEU A 69 2.26 33.01 -40.96
N ILE A 70 3.45 32.85 -41.53
CA ILE A 70 4.03 33.70 -42.56
C ILE A 70 3.46 33.25 -43.90
N ASP A 71 2.98 34.20 -44.72
CA ASP A 71 2.92 33.96 -46.16
C ASP A 71 3.34 35.22 -46.94
N PHE A 72 4.10 34.96 -48.00
CA PHE A 72 4.87 35.91 -48.80
C PHE A 72 3.97 36.69 -49.75
N THR A 73 4.07 38.02 -49.78
CA THR A 73 3.88 38.79 -51.02
C THR A 73 4.74 40.04 -51.06
N HIS A 74 5.34 40.22 -52.22
CA HIS A 74 6.29 41.24 -52.62
C HIS A 74 5.72 42.66 -52.68
N ALA A 75 6.69 43.59 -52.63
CA ALA A 75 6.82 44.76 -53.50
C ALA A 75 6.44 46.16 -52.97
N HIS A 76 7.51 46.95 -52.88
CA HIS A 76 7.66 48.28 -53.47
C HIS A 76 7.22 49.51 -52.66
N SER A 77 8.22 50.05 -51.95
CA SER A 77 8.93 51.29 -52.37
C SER A 77 8.68 52.61 -51.63
N PHE A 78 9.81 53.32 -51.56
CA PHE A 78 10.01 54.77 -51.60
C PHE A 78 10.25 55.55 -50.29
N MET A 79 11.56 55.86 -50.11
CA MET A 79 12.20 57.16 -49.80
C MET A 79 11.80 57.89 -48.49
N SER A 80 12.66 58.59 -47.76
CA SER A 80 14.12 58.77 -47.66
C SER A 80 14.30 59.98 -46.71
N ALA A 81 15.07 59.87 -45.63
CA ALA A 81 15.63 61.05 -44.94
C ALA A 81 16.86 60.66 -44.07
N PHE A 82 18.05 60.87 -44.66
CA PHE A 82 19.34 61.27 -44.08
C PHE A 82 19.70 61.08 -42.57
N ARG A 83 20.64 60.12 -42.33
CA ARG A 83 22.02 60.22 -41.72
C ARG A 83 22.25 60.86 -40.30
N PRO A 84 23.40 60.58 -39.61
CA PRO A 84 24.02 59.30 -39.18
C PRO A 84 24.61 59.34 -37.73
N ILE A 85 24.76 58.20 -37.03
CA ILE A 85 25.81 58.06 -35.99
C ILE A 85 26.49 56.69 -36.15
N SER A 86 27.80 56.76 -36.34
CA SER A 86 28.73 55.65 -36.50
C SER A 86 29.00 54.93 -35.18
N LEU A 87 29.02 53.59 -35.17
CA LEU A 87 29.93 52.85 -34.31
C LEU A 87 30.42 51.58 -35.03
N LEU A 88 31.70 51.60 -35.35
CA LEU A 88 32.45 50.51 -35.96
C LEU A 88 32.67 49.38 -34.95
N VAL A 89 32.40 48.15 -35.41
CA VAL A 89 32.83 46.89 -34.79
C VAL A 89 34.33 46.72 -35.05
N ALA A 90 35.11 46.50 -34.00
CA ALA A 90 36.49 46.02 -34.11
C ALA A 90 36.69 44.83 -33.16
N LEU A 91 37.05 43.69 -33.76
CA LEU A 91 37.55 42.50 -33.11
C LEU A 91 38.78 42.84 -32.25
N ALA A 92 38.74 42.45 -30.98
CA ALA A 92 39.93 42.13 -30.20
C ALA A 92 39.67 40.78 -29.51
N GLY A 93 40.51 39.79 -29.82
CA GLY A 93 40.44 38.46 -29.28
C GLY A 93 40.50 38.48 -27.75
N SER A 94 39.42 38.04 -27.13
CA SER A 94 39.46 37.57 -25.75
C SER A 94 39.77 36.08 -25.81
N LEU A 95 40.97 35.73 -25.38
CA LEU A 95 41.30 34.42 -24.83
C LEU A 95 40.28 34.12 -23.74
N TRP A 96 39.18 33.45 -24.08
CA TRP A 96 38.40 32.76 -23.07
C TRP A 96 39.28 31.62 -22.59
N PRO A 97 39.62 31.54 -21.29
CA PRO A 97 40.23 30.32 -20.80
C PRO A 97 39.27 29.20 -21.16
N LEU A 98 39.76 28.14 -21.82
CA LEU A 98 39.03 26.89 -21.89
C LEU A 98 38.59 26.63 -20.45
N SER A 99 37.28 26.69 -20.23
CA SER A 99 36.67 26.40 -18.96
C SER A 99 37.29 25.08 -18.51
N SER A 100 37.99 25.08 -17.38
CA SER A 100 38.44 23.83 -16.78
C SER A 100 37.21 22.95 -16.73
N LEU A 101 37.22 21.84 -17.48
CA LEU A 101 36.30 20.74 -17.21
C LEU A 101 36.40 20.54 -15.70
N ALA A 102 35.33 20.86 -14.97
CA ALA A 102 35.35 20.79 -13.53
C ALA A 102 35.72 19.36 -13.16
N THR A 103 36.97 19.15 -12.75
CA THR A 103 37.43 17.85 -12.30
C THR A 103 36.64 17.58 -11.04
N VAL A 104 35.88 16.48 -11.04
CA VAL A 104 35.20 16.00 -9.84
C VAL A 104 36.23 16.01 -8.71
N ASP A 105 35.85 16.52 -7.55
CA ASP A 105 36.74 16.57 -6.39
C ASP A 105 37.34 15.16 -6.18
N PRO A 106 38.68 15.00 -6.20
CA PRO A 106 39.32 13.70 -6.06
C PRO A 106 38.88 12.94 -4.80
N GLN A 107 38.49 13.65 -3.74
CA GLN A 107 37.99 13.04 -2.51
C GLN A 107 36.58 12.45 -2.71
N ILE A 108 35.71 13.14 -3.46
CA ILE A 108 34.39 12.62 -3.82
C ILE A 108 34.54 11.37 -4.70
N GLU A 109 35.42 11.42 -5.71
CA GLU A 109 35.67 10.26 -6.57
C GLU A 109 36.17 9.05 -5.77
N THR A 110 37.06 9.28 -4.81
CA THR A 110 37.59 8.24 -3.91
C THR A 110 36.47 7.64 -3.05
N ALA A 111 35.65 8.48 -2.42
CA ALA A 111 34.54 8.04 -1.57
C ALA A 111 33.50 7.24 -2.36
N VAL A 112 33.14 7.70 -3.56
CA VAL A 112 32.21 7.00 -4.46
C VAL A 112 32.78 5.65 -4.88
N LYS A 113 34.05 5.58 -5.31
CA LYS A 113 34.68 4.30 -5.69
C LYS A 113 34.74 3.30 -4.54
N ALA A 114 34.88 3.76 -3.30
CA ALA A 114 34.94 2.90 -2.13
C ALA A 114 33.59 2.26 -1.77
N VAL A 115 32.47 2.98 -1.96
CA VAL A 115 31.15 2.54 -1.46
C VAL A 115 30.16 2.15 -2.55
N TYR A 116 30.15 2.84 -3.70
CA TYR A 116 29.15 2.63 -4.76
C TYR A 116 29.06 1.17 -5.26
N PRO A 117 30.16 0.40 -5.38
CA PRO A 117 30.05 -1.03 -5.74
C PRO A 117 29.28 -1.87 -4.71
N ALA A 118 29.33 -1.50 -3.42
CA ALA A 118 28.63 -2.18 -2.33
C ALA A 118 27.18 -1.72 -2.15
N LEU A 119 26.77 -0.63 -2.82
CA LEU A 119 25.40 -0.17 -2.84
C LEU A 119 24.54 -1.17 -3.62
N VAL A 120 23.35 -1.46 -3.11
CA VAL A 120 22.38 -2.32 -3.79
C VAL A 120 21.02 -1.65 -3.89
N ARG A 121 20.24 -2.06 -4.87
CA ARG A 121 18.79 -1.79 -4.90
C ARG A 121 18.05 -2.99 -4.33
N ILE A 122 17.01 -2.73 -3.56
CA ILE A 122 16.17 -3.74 -2.95
C ILE A 122 14.76 -3.59 -3.51
N TYR A 123 14.18 -4.69 -3.96
CA TYR A 123 12.76 -4.82 -4.25
C TYR A 123 12.16 -5.77 -3.24
N VAL A 124 11.04 -5.38 -2.64
CA VAL A 124 10.35 -6.23 -1.67
C VAL A 124 8.88 -6.39 -2.03
N VAL A 125 8.34 -7.54 -1.64
CA VAL A 125 6.91 -7.70 -1.42
C VAL A 125 6.68 -7.84 0.07
N SER A 126 5.99 -6.88 0.66
CA SER A 126 5.55 -6.92 2.06
C SER A 126 4.08 -7.30 2.16
N GLU A 127 3.68 -7.84 3.30
CA GLU A 127 2.28 -8.09 3.61
C GLU A 127 1.83 -7.21 4.77
N GLU A 128 0.66 -6.59 4.61
CA GLU A 128 0.01 -5.80 5.67
C GLU A 128 -1.49 -6.11 5.72
N GLY A 129 -2.04 -6.16 6.92
CA GLY A 129 -3.46 -6.41 7.15
C GLY A 129 -4.30 -5.20 6.78
N GLY A 130 -5.23 -5.39 5.85
CA GLY A 130 -6.17 -4.37 5.43
C GLY A 130 -7.46 -4.99 4.92
N GLY A 131 -8.61 -4.42 5.31
CA GLY A 131 -9.92 -4.90 4.85
C GLY A 131 -10.15 -6.39 5.13
N GLY A 132 -9.62 -6.92 6.24
CA GLY A 132 -9.75 -8.32 6.66
C GLY A 132 -8.94 -9.33 5.85
N ARG A 133 -7.94 -8.87 5.09
CA ARG A 133 -7.02 -9.69 4.28
C ARG A 133 -5.58 -9.27 4.54
N MET A 134 -4.62 -10.19 4.40
CA MET A 134 -3.22 -9.80 4.22
C MET A 134 -3.05 -9.34 2.76
N GLN A 135 -2.73 -8.07 2.59
CA GLN A 135 -2.55 -7.45 1.30
C GLN A 135 -1.06 -7.36 0.99
N LYS A 136 -0.68 -7.85 -0.19
CA LYS A 136 0.69 -7.74 -0.69
C LYS A 136 0.91 -6.36 -1.28
N GLN A 137 1.98 -5.70 -0.86
CA GLN A 137 2.43 -4.43 -1.41
C GLN A 137 3.85 -4.58 -1.93
N ARG A 138 4.14 -3.92 -3.05
CA ARG A 138 5.51 -3.79 -3.56
C ARG A 138 6.11 -2.51 -3.04
N ALA A 139 7.34 -2.61 -2.58
CA ALA A 139 8.16 -1.45 -2.27
C ALA A 139 9.56 -1.65 -2.85
N SER A 140 10.30 -0.55 -2.96
CA SER A 140 11.71 -0.56 -3.31
C SER A 140 12.48 0.36 -2.38
N GLY A 141 13.74 0.04 -2.18
CA GLY A 141 14.65 0.79 -1.36
C GLY A 141 16.10 0.54 -1.77
N SER A 142 17.00 0.96 -0.90
CA SER A 142 18.44 0.77 -1.06
C SER A 142 19.01 -0.01 0.11
N GLY A 143 20.17 -0.60 -0.09
CA GLY A 143 20.92 -1.23 0.98
C GLY A 143 22.42 -1.13 0.71
N THR A 144 23.21 -1.52 1.70
CA THR A 144 24.67 -1.56 1.58
C THR A 144 25.20 -2.91 2.01
N ILE A 145 26.05 -3.53 1.18
CA ILE A 145 26.80 -4.73 1.57
C ILE A 145 27.85 -4.34 2.61
N ILE A 146 27.70 -4.85 3.83
CA ILE A 146 28.55 -4.54 4.99
C ILE A 146 29.45 -5.70 5.42
N ASP A 147 29.31 -6.86 4.78
CA ASP A 147 30.08 -8.07 5.10
C ASP A 147 30.33 -8.92 3.84
N PRO A 148 31.51 -9.56 3.70
CA PRO A 148 31.86 -10.39 2.53
C PRO A 148 30.98 -11.62 2.38
N ASP A 149 30.25 -12.04 3.41
CA ASP A 149 29.23 -13.07 3.32
C ASP A 149 27.94 -12.61 2.65
N GLY A 150 27.84 -11.34 2.25
CA GLY A 150 26.68 -10.80 1.55
C GLY A 150 25.57 -10.41 2.51
N TYR A 151 25.94 -9.94 3.70
CA TYR A 151 25.01 -9.26 4.58
C TYR A 151 24.82 -7.83 4.11
N ILE A 152 23.56 -7.43 4.02
CA ILE A 152 23.14 -6.13 3.50
C ILE A 152 22.35 -5.41 4.58
N LEU A 153 22.79 -4.21 4.95
CA LEU A 153 22.06 -3.34 5.85
C LEU A 153 21.09 -2.46 5.06
N THR A 154 19.87 -2.32 5.56
CA THR A 154 18.82 -1.44 5.03
C THR A 154 17.89 -0.98 6.16
N ASN A 155 16.82 -0.25 5.84
CA ASN A 155 15.82 0.15 6.83
C ASN A 155 14.78 -0.95 7.13
N HIS A 156 14.21 -0.92 8.32
CA HIS A 156 13.07 -1.76 8.68
C HIS A 156 11.85 -1.44 7.82
N HIS A 157 11.53 -0.17 7.57
CA HIS A 157 10.37 0.18 6.74
C HIS A 157 10.54 -0.25 5.27
N VAL A 158 11.76 -0.56 4.82
CA VAL A 158 12.03 -1.12 3.48
C VAL A 158 11.78 -2.63 3.49
N ALA A 159 12.29 -3.39 4.45
CA ALA A 159 12.31 -4.86 4.35
C ALA A 159 11.82 -5.64 5.59
N GLY A 160 11.50 -4.99 6.70
CA GLY A 160 11.16 -5.62 7.98
C GLY A 160 9.87 -6.46 7.96
N ARG A 161 8.96 -6.15 7.03
CA ARG A 161 7.74 -6.93 6.76
C ARG A 161 7.78 -7.69 5.42
N ALA A 162 8.96 -7.78 4.79
CA ALA A 162 9.08 -8.45 3.50
C ALA A 162 8.84 -9.95 3.63
N THR A 163 8.05 -10.49 2.70
CA THR A 163 7.85 -11.93 2.47
C THR A 163 8.68 -12.43 1.29
N HIS A 164 9.03 -11.52 0.37
CA HIS A 164 9.91 -11.77 -0.75
C HIS A 164 10.85 -10.59 -0.94
N ILE A 165 12.13 -10.87 -1.21
CA ILE A 165 13.19 -9.86 -1.34
C ILE A 165 14.08 -10.22 -2.51
N VAL A 166 14.24 -9.26 -3.41
CA VAL A 166 15.14 -9.31 -4.54
C VAL A 166 16.12 -8.15 -4.44
N VAL A 167 17.39 -8.42 -4.68
CA VAL A 167 18.49 -7.47 -4.57
C VAL A 167 19.21 -7.34 -5.90
N ASN A 168 19.35 -6.12 -6.39
CA ASN A 168 20.13 -5.84 -7.60
C ASN A 168 21.46 -5.22 -7.22
N LEU A 169 22.54 -5.91 -7.56
CA LEU A 169 23.92 -5.46 -7.35
C LEU A 169 24.29 -4.33 -8.33
N ALA A 170 25.38 -3.63 -8.04
CA ALA A 170 25.90 -2.56 -8.90
C ALA A 170 26.26 -3.03 -10.33
N ASP A 171 26.59 -4.32 -10.51
CA ASP A 171 26.87 -4.93 -11.80
C ASP A 171 25.61 -5.51 -12.50
N ARG A 172 24.42 -5.19 -11.96
CA ARG A 172 23.09 -5.56 -12.44
C ARG A 172 22.74 -7.04 -12.29
N GLN A 173 23.49 -7.81 -11.50
CA GLN A 173 23.04 -9.13 -11.07
C GLN A 173 21.84 -8.98 -10.14
N GLU A 174 20.81 -9.78 -10.39
CA GLU A 174 19.61 -9.89 -9.56
C GLU A 174 19.72 -11.16 -8.72
N LEU A 175 19.58 -11.02 -7.40
CA LEU A 175 19.81 -12.09 -6.44
C LEU A 175 18.65 -12.15 -5.44
N ARG A 176 18.24 -13.35 -5.03
CA ARG A 176 17.29 -13.50 -3.94
C ARG A 176 17.97 -13.18 -2.61
N ALA A 177 17.20 -12.62 -1.69
CA ALA A 177 17.66 -12.37 -0.33
C ALA A 177 16.63 -12.81 0.71
N THR A 178 17.12 -13.04 1.92
CA THR A 178 16.31 -13.37 3.09
C THR A 178 16.47 -12.30 4.16
N LEU A 179 15.40 -12.04 4.91
CA LEU A 179 15.47 -11.19 6.10
C LEU A 179 16.11 -11.99 7.24
N VAL A 180 17.31 -11.60 7.66
CA VAL A 180 18.01 -12.20 8.80
C VAL A 180 17.35 -11.78 10.11
N GLY A 181 17.01 -10.49 10.20
CA GLY A 181 16.33 -9.91 11.35
C GLY A 181 16.14 -8.40 11.19
N THR A 182 15.39 -7.79 12.11
CA THR A 182 15.08 -6.36 12.05
C THR A 182 14.83 -5.77 13.45
N ASP A 183 15.00 -4.45 13.56
CA ASP A 183 14.67 -3.64 14.72
C ASP A 183 13.81 -2.43 14.28
N PRO A 184 12.49 -2.48 14.50
CA PRO A 184 11.60 -1.37 14.14
C PRO A 184 11.90 -0.09 14.90
N LEU A 185 12.42 -0.17 16.13
CA LEU A 185 12.69 1.00 16.97
C LEU A 185 13.93 1.79 16.51
N ALA A 186 14.86 1.11 15.85
CA ALA A 186 16.02 1.73 15.20
C ALA A 186 15.80 1.98 13.70
N ASP A 187 14.68 1.54 13.14
CA ASP A 187 14.41 1.45 11.71
C ASP A 187 15.52 0.74 10.90
N LEU A 188 16.02 -0.40 11.38
CA LEU A 188 17.08 -1.17 10.72
C LEU A 188 16.66 -2.61 10.41
N ALA A 189 17.09 -3.12 9.26
CA ALA A 189 16.93 -4.50 8.87
C ALA A 189 18.22 -5.04 8.25
N LEU A 190 18.49 -6.31 8.52
CA LEU A 190 19.64 -7.02 7.98
C LEU A 190 19.15 -8.10 7.03
N LEU A 191 19.65 -8.06 5.80
CA LEU A 191 19.35 -9.03 4.75
C LEU A 191 20.57 -9.90 4.47
N LYS A 192 20.33 -11.07 3.89
CA LYS A 192 21.37 -11.99 3.41
C LYS A 192 21.04 -12.45 2.00
N ILE A 193 21.89 -12.14 1.03
CA ILE A 193 21.75 -12.64 -0.35
C ILE A 193 22.11 -14.14 -0.42
N ASP A 194 21.46 -14.86 -1.33
CA ASP A 194 21.87 -16.22 -1.70
C ASP A 194 23.05 -16.15 -2.67
N LYS A 195 24.23 -16.58 -2.21
CA LYS A 195 25.45 -16.58 -3.03
C LYS A 195 25.38 -17.59 -4.18
N LYS A 196 24.44 -18.55 -4.16
CA LYS A 196 24.24 -19.50 -5.27
C LYS A 196 23.68 -18.84 -6.52
N ASP A 197 22.99 -17.72 -6.36
CA ASP A 197 22.42 -16.95 -7.46
C ASP A 197 23.48 -16.07 -8.15
N LEU A 198 24.70 -15.99 -7.60
CA LEU A 198 25.80 -15.25 -8.22
C LEU A 198 26.18 -15.91 -9.56
N ARG A 199 26.29 -15.07 -10.60
CA ARG A 199 26.77 -15.47 -11.93
C ARG A 199 28.18 -16.07 -11.88
N ASP A 200 29.04 -15.52 -11.03
CA ASP A 200 30.35 -16.08 -10.70
C ASP A 200 30.38 -16.48 -9.22
N PRO A 201 30.39 -17.80 -8.91
CA PRO A 201 30.46 -18.29 -7.54
C PRO A 201 31.71 -17.85 -6.76
N ASN A 202 32.78 -17.43 -7.45
CA ASN A 202 34.02 -16.96 -6.83
C ASN A 202 34.12 -15.44 -6.73
N MET A 203 33.07 -14.71 -7.10
CA MET A 203 33.03 -13.25 -7.03
C MET A 203 33.26 -12.77 -5.59
N VAL A 204 34.25 -11.90 -5.41
CA VAL A 204 34.44 -11.18 -4.15
C VAL A 204 33.43 -10.02 -4.11
N LEU A 205 32.53 -10.07 -3.15
CA LEU A 205 31.55 -9.00 -2.97
C LEU A 205 32.23 -7.72 -2.48
N PRO A 206 31.92 -6.55 -3.06
CA PRO A 206 32.36 -5.28 -2.52
C PRO A 206 31.70 -5.03 -1.16
N VAL A 207 32.48 -4.52 -0.21
CA VAL A 207 32.03 -4.27 1.17
C VAL A 207 32.37 -2.84 1.56
N ALA A 208 31.36 -2.10 2.02
CA ALA A 208 31.56 -0.78 2.59
C ALA A 208 31.85 -0.87 4.10
N LYS A 209 32.64 0.08 4.62
CA LYS A 209 33.06 0.09 6.02
C LYS A 209 32.32 1.17 6.79
N PHE A 210 31.97 0.88 8.04
CA PHE A 210 31.49 1.90 8.96
C PHE A 210 32.60 2.87 9.34
N GLY A 211 32.25 4.15 9.39
CA GLY A 211 33.01 5.20 10.06
C GLY A 211 32.39 5.54 11.41
N ASP A 212 32.95 6.57 12.05
CA ASP A 212 32.49 7.06 13.35
C ASP A 212 31.53 8.24 13.18
N SER A 213 30.25 8.02 13.50
CA SER A 213 29.23 9.08 13.43
C SER A 213 29.39 10.14 14.53
N ASP A 214 30.03 9.80 15.65
CA ASP A 214 30.22 10.73 16.77
C ASP A 214 31.34 11.75 16.48
N ALA A 215 32.16 11.48 15.46
CA ALA A 215 33.21 12.39 14.98
C ALA A 215 32.71 13.44 13.97
N LEU A 216 31.43 13.38 13.55
CA LEU A 216 30.87 14.33 12.60
C LEU A 216 30.64 15.71 13.24
N ALA A 217 30.90 16.76 12.45
CA ALA A 217 30.57 18.13 12.77
C ALA A 217 29.60 18.73 11.75
N VAL A 218 28.78 19.70 12.19
CA VAL A 218 27.98 20.52 11.27
C VAL A 218 28.90 21.21 10.26
N GLY A 219 28.60 21.06 8.98
CA GLY A 219 29.43 21.55 7.87
C GLY A 219 30.27 20.48 7.18
N ASP A 220 30.44 19.29 7.77
CA ASP A 220 31.15 18.19 7.11
C ASP A 220 30.44 17.76 5.84
N VAL A 221 31.18 17.58 4.74
CA VAL A 221 30.63 17.13 3.46
C VAL A 221 30.27 15.65 3.54
N VAL A 222 29.06 15.33 3.11
CA VAL A 222 28.52 13.96 3.06
C VAL A 222 27.89 13.67 1.72
N LEU A 223 27.92 12.38 1.35
CA LEU A 223 27.33 11.85 0.13
C LEU A 223 26.21 10.89 0.53
N ALA A 224 24.97 11.20 0.17
CA ALA A 224 23.87 10.25 0.26
C ALA A 224 23.86 9.40 -1.02
N MET A 225 23.91 8.08 -0.86
CA MET A 225 23.87 7.13 -1.96
C MET A 225 22.62 6.24 -1.84
N GLY A 226 22.02 5.89 -2.97
CA GLY A 226 20.77 5.14 -2.99
C GLY A 226 20.23 4.93 -4.40
N SER A 227 18.97 4.55 -4.50
CA SER A 227 18.29 4.20 -5.74
C SER A 227 16.90 4.88 -5.80
N PRO A 228 16.84 6.22 -5.96
CA PRO A 228 15.61 6.99 -5.86
C PRO A 228 14.54 6.47 -6.83
N ALA A 229 13.31 6.35 -6.36
CA ALA A 229 12.14 5.80 -7.06
C ALA A 229 12.34 4.39 -7.65
N GLY A 230 13.32 3.63 -7.16
CA GLY A 230 13.73 2.36 -7.78
C GLY A 230 14.41 2.54 -9.15
N LEU A 231 14.83 3.76 -9.51
CA LEU A 231 15.69 4.07 -10.67
C LEU A 231 17.14 3.67 -10.40
N SER A 232 18.01 3.78 -11.41
CA SER A 232 19.47 3.58 -11.29
C SER A 232 20.07 4.22 -10.04
N GLN A 233 21.08 3.54 -9.48
CA GLN A 233 21.79 4.00 -8.30
C GLN A 233 22.33 5.43 -8.51
N SER A 234 22.17 6.30 -7.51
CA SER A 234 22.55 7.71 -7.55
C SER A 234 23.41 8.10 -6.36
N VAL A 235 24.15 9.19 -6.53
CA VAL A 235 24.90 9.86 -5.47
C VAL A 235 24.48 11.32 -5.46
N THR A 236 24.18 11.84 -4.28
CA THR A 236 23.91 13.26 -4.05
C THR A 236 24.81 13.78 -2.94
N GLN A 237 25.33 15.00 -3.12
CA GLN A 237 26.20 15.65 -2.16
C GLN A 237 25.41 16.65 -1.31
N GLY A 238 25.81 16.78 -0.04
CA GLY A 238 25.42 17.84 0.86
C GLY A 238 26.41 17.97 2.00
N ILE A 239 25.98 18.60 3.09
CA ILE A 239 26.70 18.71 4.35
C ILE A 239 25.86 18.17 5.51
N VAL A 240 26.52 17.83 6.61
CA VAL A 240 25.87 17.64 7.90
C VAL A 240 25.29 18.99 8.34
N ALA A 241 23.97 19.06 8.44
CA ALA A 241 23.24 20.24 8.88
C ALA A 241 22.97 20.21 10.39
N ASN A 242 22.83 19.02 10.98
CA ASN A 242 22.56 18.83 12.41
C ASN A 242 23.01 17.42 12.86
N THR A 243 23.71 17.28 13.98
CA THR A 243 24.13 15.97 14.54
C THR A 243 23.17 15.46 15.64
N GLU A 244 22.15 16.24 15.95
CA GLU A 244 21.25 16.04 17.09
C GLU A 244 19.77 16.11 16.69
N MET A 245 19.46 15.85 15.40
CA MET A 245 18.13 16.02 14.88
C MET A 245 17.15 14.99 15.50
N ILE A 246 16.00 15.48 15.94
CA ILE A 246 14.83 14.67 16.30
C ILE A 246 13.60 15.18 15.58
N ALA A 247 12.55 14.37 15.53
CA ALA A 247 11.23 14.82 15.13
C ALA A 247 10.36 15.09 16.37
N PRO A 248 9.97 16.35 16.65
CA PRO A 248 9.15 16.67 17.81
C PRO A 248 7.82 15.91 17.79
N GLY A 249 7.46 15.27 18.91
CA GLY A 249 6.18 14.56 19.05
C GLY A 249 6.14 13.13 18.48
N GLY A 250 7.29 12.53 18.12
CA GLY A 250 7.36 11.11 17.73
C GLY A 250 6.77 10.81 16.35
N SER A 251 7.16 11.58 15.34
CA SER A 251 6.49 11.60 14.03
C SER A 251 6.58 10.31 13.21
N MET A 252 7.56 9.44 13.47
CA MET A 252 7.69 8.17 12.78
C MET A 252 7.42 7.01 13.73
N ARG A 253 6.38 6.23 13.42
CA ARG A 253 6.10 4.96 14.10
C ARG A 253 6.16 3.81 13.11
N LEU A 254 6.94 2.79 13.43
CA LEU A 254 7.11 1.58 12.64
C LEU A 254 6.73 0.39 13.51
N ASP A 255 5.76 -0.41 13.08
CA ASP A 255 5.20 -1.49 13.91
C ASP A 255 4.76 -1.01 15.32
N GLY A 256 4.25 0.22 15.38
CA GLY A 256 3.86 0.89 16.63
C GLY A 256 5.02 1.44 17.47
N GLU A 257 6.27 1.12 17.15
CA GLU A 257 7.48 1.61 17.82
C GLU A 257 7.79 3.05 17.38
N ALA A 258 8.08 3.95 18.32
CA ALA A 258 8.42 5.34 18.01
C ALA A 258 9.93 5.48 17.78
N VAL A 259 10.35 5.56 16.51
CA VAL A 259 11.77 5.53 16.12
C VAL A 259 12.57 6.63 16.82
N GLY A 260 11.98 7.83 16.95
CA GLY A 260 12.59 8.97 17.63
C GLY A 260 12.77 8.83 19.14
N GLU A 261 12.29 7.75 19.78
CA GLU A 261 12.62 7.45 21.18
C GLU A 261 14.03 6.88 21.33
N LEU A 262 14.62 6.33 20.25
CA LEU A 262 15.95 5.74 20.23
C LEU A 262 16.87 6.48 19.24
N VAL A 263 16.37 6.83 18.06
CA VAL A 263 17.17 7.43 16.99
C VAL A 263 17.22 8.95 17.16
N ARG A 264 18.45 9.45 17.18
CA ARG A 264 18.80 10.86 17.06
C ARG A 264 19.54 10.97 15.72
N TRP A 265 18.86 11.52 14.73
CA TRP A 265 19.31 11.48 13.33
C TRP A 265 20.46 12.44 13.08
N ILE A 266 21.32 12.07 12.13
CA ILE A 266 22.19 13.00 11.44
C ILE A 266 21.33 13.71 10.39
N GLY A 267 21.00 14.97 10.64
CA GLY A 267 20.36 15.86 9.67
C GLY A 267 21.38 16.34 8.63
N HIS A 268 21.04 16.25 7.35
CA HIS A 268 21.89 16.68 6.24
C HIS A 268 21.05 17.31 5.11
N ASP A 269 21.66 18.11 4.24
CA ASP A 269 20.97 18.72 3.09
C ASP A 269 21.23 18.00 1.75
N ALA A 270 21.97 16.88 1.77
CA ALA A 270 22.09 16.02 0.60
C ALA A 270 20.70 15.54 0.16
N VAL A 271 20.38 15.73 -1.12
CA VAL A 271 19.03 15.50 -1.66
C VAL A 271 18.66 14.02 -1.63
N ILE A 272 17.65 13.67 -0.85
CA ILE A 272 17.09 12.32 -0.82
C ILE A 272 15.63 12.32 -1.28
N PHE A 273 15.27 11.28 -2.03
CA PHE A 273 13.90 10.95 -2.45
C PHE A 273 13.56 9.52 -2.01
N GLY A 274 12.26 9.17 -1.99
CA GLY A 274 11.83 7.79 -1.75
C GLY A 274 12.59 6.82 -2.65
N GLY A 275 13.09 5.70 -2.09
CA GLY A 275 14.01 4.77 -2.75
C GLY A 275 15.49 4.92 -2.32
N ASN A 276 15.90 6.06 -1.75
CA ASN A 276 17.23 6.17 -1.10
C ASN A 276 17.26 5.54 0.29
N SER A 277 16.09 5.33 0.91
CA SER A 277 15.98 4.73 2.24
C SER A 277 16.70 3.39 2.31
N GLY A 278 17.54 3.24 3.32
CA GLY A 278 18.40 2.08 3.57
C GLY A 278 19.77 2.17 2.91
N GLY A 279 19.98 3.12 2.00
CA GLY A 279 21.28 3.43 1.41
C GLY A 279 22.20 4.17 2.39
N PRO A 280 23.52 4.23 2.13
CA PRO A 280 24.47 4.82 3.05
C PRO A 280 24.57 6.34 2.90
N LEU A 281 24.77 7.02 4.02
CA LEU A 281 25.34 8.36 4.10
C LEU A 281 26.85 8.21 4.34
N VAL A 282 27.68 8.82 3.49
CA VAL A 282 29.11 8.52 3.40
C VAL A 282 29.93 9.80 3.55
N ASN A 283 31.02 9.75 4.32
CA ASN A 283 31.98 10.86 4.43
C ASN A 283 32.97 10.88 3.24
N LEU A 284 33.79 11.93 3.11
CA LEU A 284 34.79 12.02 2.02
C LEU A 284 35.92 10.98 2.11
N LYS A 285 36.01 10.18 3.18
CA LYS A 285 36.94 9.04 3.29
C LYS A 285 36.37 7.75 2.68
N GLY A 286 35.09 7.75 2.29
CA GLY A 286 34.41 6.54 1.81
C GLY A 286 33.93 5.62 2.93
N GLU A 287 33.63 6.17 4.10
CA GLU A 287 33.11 5.43 5.26
C GLU A 287 31.64 5.75 5.49
N ILE A 288 30.84 4.75 5.83
CA ILE A 288 29.42 4.91 6.19
C ILE A 288 29.35 5.64 7.52
N VAL A 289 28.80 6.85 7.53
CA VAL A 289 28.52 7.64 8.74
C VAL A 289 27.05 7.63 9.13
N GLY A 290 26.17 7.14 8.24
CA GLY A 290 24.78 6.85 8.60
C GLY A 290 24.03 6.04 7.55
N VAL A 291 22.76 5.71 7.83
CA VAL A 291 21.83 5.04 6.92
C VAL A 291 20.67 5.99 6.62
N ASN A 292 20.49 6.37 5.36
CA ASN A 292 19.47 7.34 4.94
C ASN A 292 18.07 6.80 5.26
N GLU A 293 17.21 7.60 5.89
CA GLU A 293 15.90 7.15 6.40
C GLU A 293 14.76 8.09 6.01
N VAL A 294 14.83 9.36 6.43
CA VAL A 294 13.68 10.29 6.39
C VAL A 294 14.02 11.57 5.66
N GLY A 295 13.11 12.08 4.82
CA GLY A 295 13.19 13.41 4.23
C GLY A 295 12.11 14.34 4.77
N ILE A 296 12.49 15.48 5.34
CA ILE A 296 11.58 16.53 5.84
C ILE A 296 11.85 17.82 5.04
N GLY A 297 11.06 18.05 3.99
CA GLY A 297 11.30 19.17 3.07
C GLY A 297 12.63 18.98 2.33
N SER A 298 13.57 19.91 2.51
CA SER A 298 14.92 19.84 1.94
C SER A 298 15.97 19.21 2.87
N LEU A 299 15.55 18.72 4.05
CA LEU A 299 16.45 18.14 5.05
C LEU A 299 16.28 16.62 5.07
N GLY A 300 17.36 15.89 4.84
CA GLY A 300 17.45 14.46 5.05
C GLY A 300 17.87 14.11 6.48
N GLY A 301 17.48 12.92 6.93
CA GLY A 301 17.86 12.32 8.20
C GLY A 301 18.41 10.92 8.00
N ALA A 302 19.56 10.65 8.60
CA ALA A 302 20.21 9.34 8.58
C ALA A 302 20.42 8.79 9.99
N ILE A 303 20.22 7.48 10.14
CA ILE A 303 20.50 6.72 11.37
C ILE A 303 22.03 6.72 11.57
N PRO A 304 22.58 7.14 12.73
CA PRO A 304 24.02 7.19 12.94
C PRO A 304 24.72 5.83 12.76
N SER A 305 25.90 5.82 12.12
CA SER A 305 26.67 4.59 11.85
C SER A 305 27.01 3.81 13.12
N ASN A 306 27.28 4.48 14.24
CA ASN A 306 27.62 3.79 15.49
C ASN A 306 26.45 2.96 16.03
N LEU A 307 25.22 3.47 15.89
CA LEU A 307 24.00 2.71 16.22
C LEU A 307 23.77 1.58 15.19
N ALA A 308 23.91 1.89 13.91
CA ALA A 308 23.74 0.94 12.83
C ALA A 308 24.72 -0.25 12.90
N ALA A 309 25.98 0.00 13.24
CA ALA A 309 27.02 -1.02 13.41
C ALA A 309 26.70 -1.96 14.59
N LYS A 310 26.25 -1.42 15.73
CA LYS A 310 25.83 -2.24 16.89
C LYS A 310 24.63 -3.12 16.57
N VAL A 311 23.59 -2.54 15.97
CA VAL A 311 22.36 -3.25 15.61
C VAL A 311 22.64 -4.33 14.55
N SER A 312 23.40 -4.01 13.51
CA SER A 312 23.75 -4.99 12.47
C SER A 312 24.59 -6.14 13.03
N ALA A 313 25.57 -5.88 13.91
CA ALA A 313 26.34 -6.93 14.57
C ALA A 313 25.46 -7.86 15.43
N GLU A 314 24.49 -7.31 16.18
CA GLU A 314 23.55 -8.11 16.96
C GLU A 314 22.63 -8.95 16.05
N LEU A 315 22.11 -8.37 14.97
CA LEU A 315 21.29 -9.08 13.98
C LEU A 315 22.09 -10.20 13.29
N MET A 316 23.36 -9.97 12.93
CA MET A 316 24.23 -11.03 12.38
C MET A 316 24.44 -12.17 13.37
N ALA A 317 24.65 -11.86 14.65
CA ALA A 317 24.96 -12.85 15.67
C ALA A 317 23.73 -13.65 16.15
N LYS A 318 22.55 -13.01 16.25
CA LYS A 318 21.37 -13.58 16.92
C LYS A 318 20.13 -13.69 16.04
N GLY A 319 20.11 -13.06 14.86
CA GLY A 319 18.92 -12.95 14.01
C GLY A 319 17.80 -12.04 14.57
N CYS A 320 18.00 -11.41 15.73
CA CYS A 320 17.03 -10.51 16.33
C CYS A 320 17.71 -9.52 17.28
N VAL A 321 17.07 -8.36 17.47
CA VAL A 321 17.44 -7.37 18.49
C VAL A 321 16.36 -7.40 19.56
N ARG A 322 16.76 -7.69 20.80
CA ARG A 322 15.85 -7.72 21.95
C ARG A 322 16.17 -6.54 22.85
N ARG A 323 15.21 -5.63 23.00
CA ARG A 323 15.38 -4.41 23.80
C ARG A 323 14.95 -4.65 25.25
N SER A 324 15.64 -4.01 26.18
CA SER A 324 15.26 -4.01 27.60
C SER A 324 14.16 -3.01 27.90
N TRP A 325 13.37 -3.28 28.95
CA TRP A 325 12.31 -2.42 29.43
C TRP A 325 12.25 -2.43 30.95
N ILE A 326 11.97 -1.26 31.53
CA ILE A 326 11.75 -1.10 32.99
C ILE A 326 10.44 -0.39 33.32
N GLY A 327 9.69 0.09 32.32
CA GLY A 327 8.42 0.80 32.51
C GLY A 327 8.54 2.23 33.04
N LEU A 328 9.64 2.90 32.70
CA LEU A 328 9.92 4.28 33.04
C LEU A 328 9.65 5.21 31.86
N GLY A 329 8.88 6.27 32.08
CA GLY A 329 8.76 7.41 31.18
C GLY A 329 9.54 8.60 31.71
N VAL A 330 10.26 9.28 30.82
CA VAL A 330 11.02 10.49 31.16
C VAL A 330 10.70 11.64 30.21
N GLN A 331 11.03 12.85 30.63
CA GLN A 331 10.92 14.07 29.85
C GLN A 331 12.06 15.04 30.21
N PRO A 332 12.28 16.09 29.40
CA PRO A 332 13.23 17.14 29.73
C PRO A 332 12.89 17.84 31.05
N LEU A 333 13.91 18.37 31.72
CA LEU A 333 13.78 19.16 32.92
C LEU A 333 12.93 20.41 32.65
N LEU A 334 11.99 20.69 33.56
CA LEU A 334 11.21 21.92 33.51
C LEU A 334 12.12 23.13 33.80
N LYS A 335 11.78 24.31 33.26
CA LYS A 335 12.53 25.55 33.51
C LYS A 335 12.63 25.91 35.00
N THR A 336 11.65 25.49 35.80
CA THR A 336 11.59 25.69 37.25
C THR A 336 12.52 24.76 38.04
N ILE A 337 13.08 23.74 37.39
CA ILE A 337 14.02 22.80 38.00
C ILE A 337 15.45 23.30 37.73
N HIS A 338 16.11 23.73 38.80
CA HIS A 338 17.46 24.31 38.76
C HIS A 338 18.57 23.26 38.86
N ALA A 339 18.29 22.01 38.45
CA ALA A 339 19.31 20.97 38.37
C ALA A 339 20.25 21.21 37.18
N ASN A 340 21.53 20.86 37.39
CA ASN A 340 22.59 20.97 36.38
C ASN A 340 22.81 19.65 35.62
N GLU A 341 22.10 18.60 36.01
CA GLU A 341 22.16 17.26 35.41
C GLU A 341 20.80 16.56 35.49
N GLY A 342 20.57 15.61 34.60
CA GLY A 342 19.49 14.64 34.69
C GLY A 342 18.27 14.85 33.79
N VAL A 343 17.35 13.89 33.93
CA VAL A 343 16.03 13.83 33.29
C VAL A 343 14.92 13.79 34.35
N LEU A 344 13.73 14.26 34.01
CA LEU A 344 12.55 14.22 34.88
C LEU A 344 11.70 13.00 34.57
N VAL A 345 11.40 12.19 35.58
CA VAL A 345 10.43 11.09 35.46
C VAL A 345 9.03 11.67 35.32
N ASN A 346 8.37 11.43 34.18
CA ASN A 346 7.01 11.89 33.92
C ASN A 346 5.95 10.80 34.17
N GLY A 347 6.36 9.54 34.21
CA GLY A 347 5.44 8.42 34.41
C GLY A 347 6.18 7.15 34.79
N VAL A 348 5.53 6.34 35.62
CA VAL A 348 5.99 4.99 35.98
C VAL A 348 4.83 4.05 35.76
N ILE A 349 5.03 3.05 34.90
CA ILE A 349 3.99 2.09 34.55
C ILE A 349 3.73 1.17 35.74
N ALA A 350 2.46 0.98 36.10
CA ALA A 350 2.08 0.06 37.18
C ALA A 350 2.58 -1.37 36.89
N ASP A 351 2.98 -2.10 37.95
CA ASP A 351 3.56 -3.45 37.87
C ASP A 351 4.77 -3.58 36.94
N SER A 352 5.51 -2.48 36.75
CA SER A 352 6.78 -2.47 36.04
C SER A 352 7.95 -2.66 37.00
N PRO A 353 9.14 -3.03 36.49
CA PRO A 353 10.36 -3.05 37.30
C PRO A 353 10.63 -1.70 38.00
N SER A 354 10.42 -0.57 37.33
CA SER A 354 10.56 0.77 37.92
C SER A 354 9.57 1.04 39.04
N ALA A 355 8.33 0.58 38.93
CA ALA A 355 7.34 0.68 40.01
C ALA A 355 7.76 -0.16 41.22
N ALA A 356 8.23 -1.39 40.99
CA ALA A 356 8.72 -2.28 42.05
C ALA A 356 9.97 -1.71 42.75
N ALA A 357 10.82 -1.00 42.02
CA ALA A 357 11.97 -0.26 42.54
C ALA A 357 11.60 1.04 43.27
N GLY A 358 10.31 1.41 43.28
CA GLY A 358 9.79 2.58 43.99
C GLY A 358 10.02 3.92 43.29
N LEU A 359 10.33 3.94 41.99
CA LEU A 359 10.34 5.18 41.20
C LEU A 359 8.94 5.78 41.12
N GLN A 360 8.87 7.10 41.03
CA GLN A 360 7.62 7.87 40.97
C GLN A 360 7.75 9.02 39.97
N ALA A 361 6.61 9.48 39.44
CA ALA A 361 6.59 10.73 38.69
C ALA A 361 7.07 11.88 39.58
N GLY A 362 7.93 12.75 39.04
CA GLY A 362 8.59 13.82 39.79
C GLY A 362 10.02 13.49 40.24
N ASP A 363 10.46 12.23 40.15
CA ASP A 363 11.85 11.86 40.40
C ASP A 363 12.78 12.51 39.36
N LEU A 364 13.93 12.98 39.81
CA LEU A 364 14.99 13.49 38.95
C LEU A 364 16.12 12.47 38.94
N ILE A 365 16.45 11.93 37.77
CA ILE A 365 17.53 10.95 37.62
C ILE A 365 18.73 11.66 37.01
N SER A 366 19.85 11.71 37.73
CA SER A 366 21.08 12.34 37.26
C SER A 366 22.17 11.37 36.83
N ARG A 367 22.11 10.10 37.27
CA ARG A 367 23.00 9.03 36.76
C ARG A 367 22.23 7.74 36.51
N CYS A 368 22.63 6.99 35.48
CA CYS A 368 22.10 5.67 35.17
C CYS A 368 23.26 4.74 34.83
N ASN A 369 23.39 3.60 35.52
CA ASN A 369 24.51 2.66 35.38
C ASN A 369 25.89 3.33 35.49
N GLY A 370 26.01 4.31 36.37
CA GLY A 370 27.23 5.09 36.56
C GLY A 370 27.50 6.15 35.48
N ILE A 371 26.69 6.20 34.42
CA ILE A 371 26.77 7.21 33.37
C ILE A 371 26.05 8.47 33.86
N ALA A 372 26.76 9.60 33.88
CA ALA A 372 26.17 10.89 34.19
C ALA A 372 25.26 11.35 33.05
N ILE A 373 24.08 11.84 33.41
CA ILE A 373 23.07 12.31 32.46
C ILE A 373 23.17 13.84 32.43
N ALA A 374 23.55 14.40 31.29
CA ALA A 374 23.57 15.85 31.12
C ALA A 374 22.18 16.45 31.43
N ALA A 375 22.13 17.70 31.88
CA ALA A 375 20.86 18.39 32.12
C ALA A 375 20.05 18.45 30.84
N SER A 376 19.10 17.52 30.72
CA SER A 376 18.29 17.37 29.53
C SER A 376 17.24 18.45 29.54
N ARG A 377 17.55 19.63 29.00
CA ARG A 377 16.61 20.75 28.88
C ARG A 377 15.90 20.76 27.53
N ALA A 378 16.32 19.88 26.63
CA ALA A 378 15.82 19.78 25.28
C ALA A 378 15.31 18.34 25.03
N PRO A 379 14.23 18.15 24.25
CA PRO A 379 13.76 16.82 23.88
C PRO A 379 14.81 15.96 23.16
N GLU A 380 15.81 16.58 22.53
CA GLU A 380 16.93 15.99 21.79
C GLU A 380 17.83 15.10 22.67
N ASP A 381 17.80 15.32 23.98
CA ASP A 381 18.61 14.58 24.96
C ASP A 381 17.95 13.27 25.39
N ILE A 382 16.62 13.14 25.24
CA ILE A 382 15.84 12.00 25.74
C ILE A 382 16.22 10.67 25.05
N PRO A 383 16.46 10.61 23.72
CA PRO A 383 16.89 9.38 23.08
C PRO A 383 18.21 8.83 23.64
N LEU A 384 19.11 9.70 24.11
CA LEU A 384 20.38 9.26 24.71
C LEU A 384 20.16 8.53 26.04
N PHE A 385 19.27 9.04 26.88
CA PHE A 385 18.88 8.35 28.12
C PHE A 385 18.17 7.02 27.81
N ASN A 386 17.24 7.03 26.87
CA ASN A 386 16.50 5.84 26.47
C ASN A 386 17.43 4.74 25.96
N ARG A 387 18.47 5.08 25.17
CA ARG A 387 19.49 4.12 24.71
C ARG A 387 20.15 3.37 25.86
N ILE A 388 20.53 4.06 26.94
CA ILE A 388 21.16 3.42 28.12
C ILE A 388 20.27 2.29 28.64
N LEU A 389 18.97 2.52 28.74
CA LEU A 389 18.00 1.54 29.23
C LEU A 389 17.69 0.45 28.19
N LEU A 390 17.42 0.82 26.95
CA LEU A 390 17.00 -0.08 25.87
C LEU A 390 18.13 -1.02 25.42
N GLU A 391 19.40 -0.57 25.51
CA GLU A 391 20.60 -1.35 25.16
C GLU A 391 21.19 -2.14 26.34
N SER A 392 20.67 -1.94 27.57
CA SER A 392 21.09 -2.75 28.71
C SER A 392 20.73 -4.22 28.50
N PRO A 393 21.57 -5.20 28.92
CA PRO A 393 21.23 -6.62 28.80
C PRO A 393 19.94 -6.96 29.54
N ILE A 394 19.13 -7.86 28.99
CA ILE A 394 17.90 -8.34 29.65
C ILE A 394 18.27 -9.11 30.91
N GLY A 395 17.55 -8.85 32.01
CA GLY A 395 17.82 -9.46 33.32
C GLY A 395 18.97 -8.79 34.09
N SER A 396 19.56 -7.71 33.57
CA SER A 396 20.63 -6.98 34.26
C SER A 396 20.06 -6.00 35.30
N GLN A 397 20.85 -5.74 36.35
CA GLN A 397 20.54 -4.70 37.32
C GLN A 397 20.86 -3.33 36.73
N VAL A 398 19.89 -2.43 36.78
CA VAL A 398 20.04 -1.01 36.45
C VAL A 398 20.01 -0.21 37.74
N VAL A 399 21.03 0.62 37.95
CA VAL A 399 21.14 1.51 39.11
C VAL A 399 20.96 2.94 38.63
N MET A 400 19.97 3.63 39.19
CA MET A 400 19.68 5.03 38.92
C MET A 400 19.89 5.85 40.19
N GLU A 401 20.57 6.98 40.06
CA GLU A 401 20.84 7.91 41.16
C GLU A 401 20.24 9.28 40.82
N GLY A 402 19.77 10.00 41.83
CA GLY A 402 19.26 11.34 41.64
C GLY A 402 18.54 11.87 42.87
N THR A 403 17.43 12.58 42.68
CA THR A 403 16.71 13.21 43.81
C THR A 403 15.18 13.08 43.70
N ARG A 404 14.53 13.00 44.86
CA ARG A 404 13.08 13.16 45.02
C ARG A 404 12.83 14.30 46.00
N HIS A 405 12.17 15.35 45.54
CA HIS A 405 11.93 16.56 46.34
C HIS A 405 13.22 17.13 46.99
N GLY A 406 14.35 17.05 46.27
CA GLY A 406 15.66 17.51 46.73
C GLY A 406 16.41 16.54 47.66
N VAL A 407 15.81 15.41 48.05
CA VAL A 407 16.48 14.36 48.82
C VAL A 407 17.17 13.39 47.87
N ALA A 408 18.44 13.06 48.13
CA ALA A 408 19.18 12.09 47.34
C ALA A 408 18.54 10.70 47.41
N MET A 409 18.41 10.06 46.25
CA MET A 409 17.78 8.75 46.08
C MET A 409 18.66 7.84 45.23
N THR A 410 18.58 6.54 45.49
CA THR A 410 19.13 5.50 44.65
C THR A 410 18.04 4.46 44.41
N TRP A 411 17.76 4.19 43.14
CA TRP A 411 16.81 3.16 42.72
C TRP A 411 17.54 2.04 42.02
N GLN A 412 17.18 0.81 42.36
CA GLN A 412 17.73 -0.38 41.73
C GLN A 412 16.59 -1.22 41.16
N THR A 413 16.67 -1.52 39.88
CA THR A 413 15.66 -2.29 39.15
C THR A 413 16.32 -3.34 38.27
N THR A 414 15.59 -4.38 37.89
CA THR A 414 16.03 -5.37 36.91
C THR A 414 15.38 -5.09 35.56
N THR A 415 16.13 -5.14 34.47
CA THR A 415 15.55 -5.05 33.13
C THR A 415 14.79 -6.32 32.78
N VAL A 416 13.67 -6.17 32.07
CA VAL A 416 12.95 -7.30 31.46
C VAL A 416 12.92 -7.11 29.94
N GLU A 417 12.60 -8.17 29.21
CA GLU A 417 12.43 -8.08 27.76
C GLU A 417 11.25 -7.17 27.42
N ARG A 418 11.46 -6.23 26.48
CA ARG A 418 10.41 -5.40 25.91
C ARG A 418 9.59 -6.22 24.92
N GLU A 419 8.27 -6.27 25.10
CA GLU A 419 7.36 -6.81 24.09
C GLU A 419 7.31 -5.89 22.86
N PRO A 420 7.22 -6.42 21.63
CA PRO A 420 7.00 -5.59 20.44
C PRO A 420 5.76 -4.72 20.62
N ALA A 421 5.79 -3.45 20.21
CA ALA A 421 4.62 -2.58 20.32
C ALA A 421 3.42 -3.13 19.53
N GLN A 422 3.66 -3.63 18.31
CA GLN A 422 2.65 -4.33 17.52
C GLN A 422 3.21 -5.65 16.97
N PRO A 423 2.75 -6.80 17.50
CA PRO A 423 3.09 -8.11 16.95
C PRO A 423 2.56 -8.29 15.52
N ARG A 424 3.21 -9.18 14.77
CA ARG A 424 2.79 -9.52 13.40
C ARG A 424 1.37 -10.06 13.41
N GLU A 425 0.55 -9.50 12.54
CA GLU A 425 -0.81 -9.98 12.33
C GLU A 425 -0.87 -11.17 11.37
N LYS A 426 -2.01 -11.86 11.40
CA LYS A 426 -2.34 -12.96 10.49
C LYS A 426 -3.76 -12.83 9.97
N GLU A 427 -3.97 -13.29 8.74
CA GLU A 427 -5.30 -13.46 8.17
C GLU A 427 -6.01 -14.66 8.79
N LEU A 428 -7.30 -14.51 9.08
CA LEU A 428 -8.21 -15.61 9.32
C LEU A 428 -9.30 -15.60 8.25
N LEU A 429 -9.03 -16.32 7.16
CA LEU A 429 -9.86 -16.41 5.96
C LEU A 429 -11.35 -16.70 6.27
N SER A 430 -11.59 -17.74 7.06
CA SER A 430 -12.92 -18.24 7.44
C SER A 430 -13.74 -17.25 8.28
N TRP A 431 -13.06 -16.26 8.87
CA TRP A 431 -13.69 -15.17 9.61
C TRP A 431 -13.85 -13.92 8.74
N GLY A 432 -12.89 -13.69 7.84
CA GLY A 432 -12.69 -12.45 7.09
C GLY A 432 -12.16 -11.32 7.96
N ILE A 433 -11.19 -11.61 8.81
CA ILE A 433 -10.48 -10.63 9.64
C ILE A 433 -8.97 -10.79 9.50
N THR A 434 -8.22 -9.75 9.85
CA THR A 434 -6.83 -9.91 10.33
C THR A 434 -6.79 -9.72 11.84
N ALA A 435 -5.97 -10.50 12.52
CA ALA A 435 -5.83 -10.45 13.98
C ALA A 435 -4.36 -10.56 14.41
N ARG A 436 -4.06 -10.06 15.60
CA ARG A 436 -2.72 -10.08 16.22
C ARG A 436 -2.81 -10.36 17.71
N ASP A 437 -1.67 -10.67 18.32
CA ASP A 437 -1.55 -10.79 19.77
C ASP A 437 -1.78 -9.43 20.44
N LEU A 438 -2.42 -9.46 21.62
CA LEU A 438 -2.52 -8.31 22.51
C LEU A 438 -1.26 -8.24 23.38
N THR A 439 -0.54 -7.12 23.33
CA THR A 439 0.66 -6.90 24.16
C THR A 439 0.26 -6.33 25.52
N LYS A 440 1.12 -6.44 26.54
CA LYS A 440 0.87 -5.87 27.86
C LYS A 440 0.71 -4.36 27.82
N LEU A 441 1.48 -3.67 26.97
CA LEU A 441 1.40 -2.23 26.83
C LEU A 441 0.05 -1.82 26.21
N VAL A 442 -0.34 -2.44 25.10
CA VAL A 442 -1.63 -2.17 24.44
C VAL A 442 -2.80 -2.54 25.36
N ALA A 443 -2.72 -3.67 26.08
CA ALA A 443 -3.73 -4.06 27.06
C ALA A 443 -3.92 -2.98 28.14
N ARG A 444 -2.83 -2.41 28.66
CA ARG A 444 -2.88 -1.33 29.66
C ARG A 444 -3.43 -0.02 29.09
N GLU A 445 -3.08 0.33 27.85
CA GLU A 445 -3.69 1.47 27.14
C GLU A 445 -5.19 1.28 26.95
N MET A 446 -5.65 0.04 26.78
CA MET A 446 -7.06 -0.36 26.76
C MET A 446 -7.67 -0.51 28.17
N LEU A 447 -6.96 -0.15 29.23
CA LEU A 447 -7.38 -0.25 30.63
C LEU A 447 -7.69 -1.68 31.11
N ARG A 448 -6.97 -2.67 30.57
CA ARG A 448 -7.06 -4.08 30.99
C ARG A 448 -5.93 -4.45 31.94
N SER A 449 -6.23 -5.38 32.85
CA SER A 449 -5.26 -5.98 33.78
C SER A 449 -4.39 -7.06 33.15
N ASP A 450 -4.84 -7.67 32.05
CA ASP A 450 -4.16 -8.73 31.33
C ASP A 450 -4.25 -8.53 29.82
N ASN A 451 -3.37 -9.21 29.11
CA ASN A 451 -3.29 -9.22 27.65
C ASN A 451 -3.83 -10.53 27.03
N ARG A 452 -4.76 -11.21 27.70
CA ARG A 452 -5.29 -12.52 27.27
C ARG A 452 -6.44 -12.35 26.28
N ALA A 453 -6.12 -12.10 25.01
CA ALA A 453 -7.06 -12.09 23.91
C ALA A 453 -6.33 -12.10 22.56
N ALA A 454 -7.07 -12.38 21.49
CA ALA A 454 -6.65 -12.02 20.13
C ALA A 454 -7.30 -10.70 19.72
N LEU A 455 -6.50 -9.70 19.34
CA LEU A 455 -6.96 -8.38 18.90
C LEU A 455 -7.31 -8.41 17.41
N VAL A 456 -8.52 -8.01 17.07
CA VAL A 456 -8.97 -7.84 15.68
C VAL A 456 -8.40 -6.54 15.11
N GLN A 457 -7.53 -6.64 14.11
CA GLN A 457 -6.91 -5.48 13.47
C GLN A 457 -7.79 -4.92 12.35
N SER A 458 -8.30 -5.78 11.47
CA SER A 458 -9.10 -5.36 10.32
C SER A 458 -10.20 -6.37 9.99
N LEU A 459 -11.24 -5.90 9.30
CA LEU A 459 -12.43 -6.68 8.97
C LEU A 459 -12.76 -6.52 7.48
N ARG A 460 -13.11 -7.63 6.84
CA ARG A 460 -13.60 -7.65 5.46
C ARG A 460 -15.10 -7.37 5.43
N PRO A 461 -15.57 -6.36 4.69
CA PRO A 461 -16.99 -6.15 4.47
C PRO A 461 -17.66 -7.40 3.90
N GLY A 462 -18.84 -7.75 4.40
CA GLY A 462 -19.59 -8.94 3.96
C GLY A 462 -19.01 -10.29 4.41
N SER A 463 -18.02 -10.30 5.30
CA SER A 463 -17.47 -11.53 5.87
C SER A 463 -18.36 -12.16 6.94
N ALA A 464 -18.00 -13.38 7.37
CA ALA A 464 -18.68 -14.07 8.47
C ALA A 464 -18.67 -13.24 9.77
N ALA A 465 -17.54 -12.61 10.10
CA ALA A 465 -17.41 -11.75 11.27
C ALA A 465 -18.26 -10.47 11.15
N ALA A 466 -18.36 -9.90 9.95
CA ALA A 466 -19.15 -8.68 9.68
C ALA A 466 -20.67 -8.94 9.74
N TYR A 467 -21.12 -10.12 9.32
CA TYR A 467 -22.53 -10.52 9.35
C TYR A 467 -22.99 -11.11 10.69
N ALA A 468 -22.06 -11.33 11.62
CA ALA A 468 -22.38 -11.76 12.98
C ALA A 468 -23.33 -10.76 13.65
N LYS A 469 -24.11 -11.22 14.63
CA LYS A 469 -25.12 -10.40 15.32
C LYS A 469 -24.94 -10.55 16.84
N PRO A 470 -24.35 -9.56 17.54
CA PRO A 470 -23.71 -8.34 17.02
C PRO A 470 -22.45 -8.62 16.17
N ALA A 471 -22.08 -7.67 15.32
CA ALA A 471 -20.91 -7.80 14.44
C ALA A 471 -19.61 -7.63 15.22
N ILE A 472 -18.56 -8.33 14.78
CA ILE A 472 -17.18 -8.12 15.24
C ILE A 472 -16.58 -6.97 14.43
N ASN A 473 -15.86 -6.06 15.09
CA ASN A 473 -15.25 -4.86 14.51
C ASN A 473 -13.74 -4.79 14.77
N PRO A 474 -12.99 -3.98 14.00
CA PRO A 474 -11.63 -3.62 14.34
C PRO A 474 -11.53 -3.03 15.76
N GLY A 475 -10.53 -3.46 16.53
CA GLY A 475 -10.35 -3.11 17.95
C GLY A 475 -11.02 -4.09 18.93
N ASP A 476 -11.83 -5.03 18.44
CA ASP A 476 -12.45 -6.05 19.30
C ASP A 476 -11.41 -7.08 19.78
N LEU A 477 -11.62 -7.59 20.99
CA LEU A 477 -10.78 -8.61 21.61
C LEU A 477 -11.55 -9.93 21.66
N ILE A 478 -11.08 -10.94 20.94
CA ILE A 478 -11.68 -12.28 20.97
C ILE A 478 -11.22 -13.01 22.23
N LEU A 479 -12.17 -13.39 23.08
CA LEU A 479 -11.94 -13.99 24.40
C LEU A 479 -12.20 -15.49 24.42
N ALA A 480 -13.21 -15.96 23.68
CA ALA A 480 -13.53 -17.37 23.57
C ALA A 480 -14.20 -17.72 22.22
N VAL A 481 -13.94 -18.92 21.72
CA VAL A 481 -14.54 -19.47 20.50
C VAL A 481 -14.95 -20.91 20.77
N ALA A 482 -16.21 -21.26 20.48
CA ALA A 482 -16.78 -22.58 20.74
C ALA A 482 -16.58 -23.05 22.20
N GLY A 483 -16.65 -22.13 23.16
CA GLY A 483 -16.43 -22.41 24.59
C GLY A 483 -14.96 -22.57 25.00
N GLN A 484 -14.00 -22.52 24.07
CA GLN A 484 -12.58 -22.54 24.36
C GLN A 484 -12.04 -21.12 24.58
N SER A 485 -11.25 -20.92 25.63
CA SER A 485 -10.61 -19.63 25.91
C SER A 485 -9.52 -19.32 24.88
N ILE A 486 -9.50 -18.09 24.40
CA ILE A 486 -8.50 -17.55 23.48
C ILE A 486 -7.61 -16.59 24.25
N THR A 487 -6.34 -16.95 24.43
CA THR A 487 -5.39 -16.10 25.16
C THR A 487 -4.48 -15.29 24.24
N ASN A 488 -4.37 -15.70 22.98
CA ASN A 488 -3.52 -15.11 21.96
C ASN A 488 -4.02 -15.51 20.56
N LEU A 489 -3.37 -15.00 19.51
CA LEU A 489 -3.66 -15.31 18.12
C LEU A 489 -3.48 -16.80 17.79
N SER A 490 -2.48 -17.46 18.35
CA SER A 490 -2.22 -18.89 18.09
C SER A 490 -3.37 -19.77 18.58
N ASP A 491 -3.97 -19.45 19.73
CA ASP A 491 -5.19 -20.10 20.19
C ASP A 491 -6.34 -19.88 19.21
N LEU A 492 -6.56 -18.65 18.75
CA LEU A 492 -7.63 -18.33 17.80
C LEU A 492 -7.46 -19.13 16.50
N GLN A 493 -6.24 -19.20 15.97
CA GLN A 493 -5.91 -19.97 14.77
C GLN A 493 -6.17 -21.46 14.98
N ARG A 494 -5.63 -22.05 16.06
CA ARG A 494 -5.79 -23.47 16.38
C ARG A 494 -7.26 -23.87 16.53
N VAL A 495 -8.05 -23.09 17.27
CA VAL A 495 -9.48 -23.35 17.46
C VAL A 495 -10.23 -23.21 16.14
N THR A 496 -9.91 -22.19 15.34
CA THR A 496 -10.48 -22.01 14.00
C THR A 496 -10.20 -23.21 13.11
N THR A 497 -8.94 -23.68 13.03
CA THR A 497 -8.57 -24.84 12.22
C THR A 497 -9.38 -26.06 12.64
N THR A 498 -9.49 -26.33 13.95
CA THR A 498 -10.26 -27.46 14.50
C THR A 498 -11.74 -27.42 14.06
N ILE A 499 -12.35 -26.24 14.04
CA ILE A 499 -13.74 -26.06 13.59
C ILE A 499 -13.88 -26.34 12.10
N THR A 500 -12.92 -25.86 11.30
CA THR A 500 -12.99 -25.93 9.83
C THR A 500 -12.53 -27.24 9.21
N GLU A 501 -11.78 -28.05 9.95
CA GLU A 501 -11.18 -29.28 9.44
C GLU A 501 -12.24 -30.27 8.93
N GLY A 502 -12.10 -30.71 7.67
CA GLY A 502 -13.02 -31.63 7.02
C GLY A 502 -14.42 -31.06 6.70
N LYS A 503 -14.66 -29.75 6.92
CA LYS A 503 -15.96 -29.11 6.67
C LYS A 503 -16.03 -28.55 5.25
N THR A 504 -17.16 -28.76 4.59
CA THR A 504 -17.49 -28.19 3.28
C THR A 504 -18.45 -27.00 3.36
N LYS A 505 -18.98 -26.69 4.55
CA LYS A 505 -19.90 -25.58 4.79
C LYS A 505 -19.53 -24.83 6.07
N PRO A 506 -19.81 -23.52 6.16
CA PRO A 506 -19.62 -22.75 7.38
C PRO A 506 -20.42 -23.28 8.58
N GLU A 507 -19.76 -23.39 9.73
CA GLU A 507 -20.33 -23.84 11.00
C GLU A 507 -20.69 -22.64 11.90
N PRO A 508 -21.97 -22.49 12.32
CA PRO A 508 -22.36 -21.47 13.28
C PRO A 508 -21.66 -21.69 14.62
N THR A 509 -20.75 -20.79 14.98
CA THR A 509 -19.88 -20.91 16.14
C THR A 509 -20.13 -19.78 17.12
N LEU A 510 -20.30 -20.11 18.40
CA LEU A 510 -20.43 -19.13 19.47
C LEU A 510 -19.08 -18.46 19.75
N VAL A 511 -19.06 -17.13 19.77
CA VAL A 511 -17.86 -16.31 19.99
C VAL A 511 -18.14 -15.30 21.09
N ALA A 512 -17.32 -15.31 22.13
CA ALA A 512 -17.29 -14.27 23.15
C ALA A 512 -16.17 -13.28 22.83
N TYR A 513 -16.49 -12.00 22.85
CA TYR A 513 -15.54 -10.94 22.57
C TYR A 513 -15.78 -9.72 23.45
N GLU A 514 -14.80 -8.85 23.55
CA GLU A 514 -14.90 -7.57 24.24
C GLU A 514 -14.78 -6.42 23.25
N HIS A 515 -15.61 -5.40 23.46
CA HIS A 515 -15.57 -4.15 22.72
C HIS A 515 -15.74 -2.99 23.71
N ASN A 516 -14.74 -2.10 23.77
CA ASN A 516 -14.72 -0.95 24.68
C ASN A 516 -15.01 -1.34 26.16
N GLY A 517 -14.37 -2.41 26.64
CA GLY A 517 -14.50 -2.90 28.02
C GLY A 517 -15.83 -3.61 28.35
N ARG A 518 -16.68 -3.87 27.34
CA ARG A 518 -17.94 -4.61 27.52
C ARG A 518 -17.84 -5.97 26.85
N SER A 519 -18.29 -7.02 27.55
CA SER A 519 -18.34 -8.36 26.99
C SER A 519 -19.61 -8.58 26.17
N TYR A 520 -19.43 -9.19 25.00
CA TYR A 520 -20.48 -9.54 24.04
C TYR A 520 -20.39 -11.02 23.69
N LEU A 521 -21.52 -11.55 23.21
CA LEU A 521 -21.64 -12.89 22.66
C LEU A 521 -22.27 -12.79 21.28
N THR A 522 -21.69 -13.47 20.30
CA THR A 522 -22.20 -13.51 18.93
C THR A 522 -22.04 -14.89 18.31
N VAL A 523 -22.67 -15.12 17.17
CA VAL A 523 -22.52 -16.35 16.39
C VAL A 523 -21.89 -16.00 15.05
N VAL A 524 -20.70 -16.55 14.79
CA VAL A 524 -19.94 -16.39 13.55
C VAL A 524 -20.04 -17.70 12.76
N LYS A 525 -20.40 -17.63 11.48
CA LYS A 525 -20.42 -18.81 10.60
C LYS A 525 -19.02 -19.06 10.04
N ILE A 526 -18.21 -19.82 10.77
CA ILE A 526 -16.80 -20.06 10.44
C ILE A 526 -16.68 -21.27 9.53
N GLY A 527 -16.06 -21.12 8.36
CA GLY A 527 -15.76 -22.25 7.48
C GLY A 527 -15.26 -21.82 6.11
N PRO A 528 -15.20 -22.76 5.13
CA PRO A 528 -14.79 -22.44 3.78
C PRO A 528 -15.71 -21.39 3.16
N GLU A 529 -15.14 -20.54 2.30
CA GLU A 529 -15.94 -19.61 1.50
C GLU A 529 -16.87 -20.42 0.59
N PRO A 530 -18.14 -20.02 0.45
CA PRO A 530 -19.05 -20.68 -0.48
C PRO A 530 -18.48 -20.59 -1.89
N GLU A 531 -18.55 -21.69 -2.65
CA GLU A 531 -18.25 -21.67 -4.08
C GLU A 531 -19.17 -20.66 -4.77
N ASN A 532 -18.61 -19.92 -5.73
CA ASN A 532 -19.36 -18.94 -6.50
C ASN A 532 -20.24 -19.70 -7.51
N ASP A 533 -21.39 -20.20 -7.06
CA ASP A 533 -22.40 -20.80 -7.92
C ASP A 533 -22.97 -19.73 -8.85
N GLN A 534 -22.35 -19.57 -10.02
CA GLN A 534 -22.90 -18.71 -11.07
C GLN A 534 -24.07 -19.46 -11.72
N PRO A 535 -25.31 -18.95 -11.60
CA PRO A 535 -26.43 -19.58 -12.26
C PRO A 535 -26.25 -19.49 -13.78
N GLY A 536 -26.48 -20.60 -14.49
CA GLY A 536 -26.49 -20.61 -15.95
C GLY A 536 -27.52 -19.63 -16.49
N LEU A 537 -27.15 -18.85 -17.51
CA LEU A 537 -28.03 -17.90 -18.17
C LEU A 537 -28.87 -18.63 -19.21
N ALA A 538 -30.15 -18.27 -19.30
CA ALA A 538 -31.01 -18.81 -20.35
C ALA A 538 -30.58 -18.26 -21.72
N ARG A 539 -30.03 -19.10 -22.58
CA ARG A 539 -29.68 -18.73 -23.97
C ARG A 539 -30.92 -18.21 -24.70
N LYS A 540 -30.76 -17.11 -25.44
CA LYS A 540 -31.83 -16.49 -26.23
C LYS A 540 -31.58 -16.69 -27.72
N ALA A 541 -32.62 -16.56 -28.52
CA ALA A 541 -32.46 -16.47 -29.96
C ALA A 541 -31.57 -15.26 -30.30
N TRP A 542 -30.65 -15.47 -31.23
CA TRP A 542 -29.65 -14.53 -31.68
C TRP A 542 -29.45 -14.67 -33.17
N ILE A 543 -29.15 -13.54 -33.82
CA ILE A 543 -29.06 -13.49 -35.29
C ILE A 543 -27.61 -13.41 -35.80
N GLY A 544 -26.66 -13.04 -34.94
CA GLY A 544 -25.25 -12.93 -35.35
C GLY A 544 -24.85 -11.58 -35.93
N THR A 545 -25.46 -10.47 -35.49
CA THR A 545 -25.20 -9.13 -36.04
C THR A 545 -25.26 -8.04 -34.97
N ASP A 546 -24.56 -6.94 -35.23
CA ASP A 546 -24.80 -5.67 -34.54
C ASP A 546 -25.48 -4.69 -35.49
N THR A 547 -26.31 -3.81 -34.94
CA THR A 547 -27.12 -2.90 -35.74
C THR A 547 -27.15 -1.49 -35.16
N GLN A 548 -27.30 -0.51 -36.04
CA GLN A 548 -27.51 0.90 -35.72
C GLN A 548 -28.94 1.29 -36.10
N VAL A 549 -29.61 2.06 -35.26
CA VAL A 549 -30.96 2.58 -35.59
C VAL A 549 -30.90 3.48 -36.82
N ILE A 550 -31.86 3.31 -37.73
CA ILE A 550 -32.09 4.25 -38.82
C ILE A 550 -32.88 5.43 -38.24
N SER A 551 -32.18 6.50 -37.84
CA SER A 551 -32.83 7.75 -37.40
C SER A 551 -33.56 8.43 -38.55
N ALA A 552 -34.48 9.36 -38.25
CA ALA A 552 -35.18 10.13 -39.29
C ALA A 552 -34.21 10.83 -40.26
N ASP A 553 -33.21 11.52 -39.71
CA ASP A 553 -32.18 12.21 -40.50
C ASP A 553 -31.36 11.22 -41.35
N LEU A 554 -31.04 10.05 -40.80
CA LEU A 554 -30.32 9.01 -41.53
C LEU A 554 -31.18 8.39 -42.63
N ALA A 555 -32.49 8.21 -42.39
CA ALA A 555 -33.44 7.72 -43.38
C ALA A 555 -33.57 8.70 -44.57
N GLU A 556 -33.63 10.01 -44.27
CA GLU A 556 -33.66 11.06 -45.29
C GLU A 556 -32.35 11.10 -46.11
N ALA A 557 -31.20 11.07 -45.44
CA ALA A 557 -29.90 11.02 -46.08
C ALA A 557 -29.69 9.76 -46.95
N LEU A 558 -30.29 8.63 -46.57
CA LEU A 558 -30.27 7.37 -47.33
C LEU A 558 -31.36 7.28 -48.41
N ALA A 559 -32.12 8.37 -48.65
CA ALA A 559 -33.21 8.43 -49.62
C ALA A 559 -34.31 7.37 -49.39
N ILE A 560 -34.61 7.11 -48.12
CA ILE A 560 -35.74 6.29 -47.64
C ILE A 560 -36.54 7.06 -46.58
N PRO A 561 -37.07 8.25 -46.91
CA PRO A 561 -37.73 9.11 -45.94
C PRO A 561 -38.89 8.39 -45.24
N GLY A 562 -38.95 8.52 -43.92
CA GLY A 562 -39.98 7.88 -43.08
C GLY A 562 -39.78 6.38 -42.82
N ALA A 563 -38.72 5.75 -43.36
CA ALA A 563 -38.41 4.36 -43.06
C ALA A 563 -37.98 4.19 -41.59
N LYS A 564 -38.48 3.12 -40.97
CA LYS A 564 -38.08 2.67 -39.63
C LYS A 564 -37.35 1.35 -39.75
N GLY A 565 -36.33 1.15 -38.93
CA GLY A 565 -35.55 -0.07 -38.95
C GLY A 565 -34.14 0.13 -38.44
N VAL A 566 -33.29 -0.84 -38.77
CA VAL A 566 -31.91 -0.87 -38.33
C VAL A 566 -30.97 -1.13 -39.51
N ARG A 567 -29.78 -0.54 -39.47
CA ARG A 567 -28.70 -0.77 -40.41
C ARG A 567 -27.71 -1.76 -39.79
N VAL A 568 -27.35 -2.81 -40.51
CA VAL A 568 -26.33 -3.76 -40.08
C VAL A 568 -24.98 -3.05 -40.04
N THR A 569 -24.35 -3.02 -38.87
CA THR A 569 -23.01 -2.44 -38.67
C THR A 569 -21.93 -3.51 -38.60
N GLN A 570 -22.29 -4.71 -38.18
CA GLN A 570 -21.35 -5.82 -38.03
C GLN A 570 -22.06 -7.17 -38.21
N ILE A 571 -21.33 -8.13 -38.75
CA ILE A 571 -21.75 -9.53 -38.87
C ILE A 571 -20.72 -10.40 -38.18
N TYR A 572 -21.19 -11.33 -37.36
CA TYR A 572 -20.34 -12.24 -36.61
C TYR A 572 -19.90 -13.39 -37.54
N PRO A 573 -18.60 -13.65 -37.72
CA PRO A 573 -18.13 -14.75 -38.54
C PRO A 573 -18.69 -16.12 -38.10
N GLY A 574 -19.01 -16.97 -39.07
CA GLY A 574 -19.61 -18.28 -38.90
C GLY A 574 -21.07 -18.28 -38.45
N SER A 575 -21.69 -17.11 -38.23
CA SER A 575 -23.09 -16.99 -37.82
C SER A 575 -24.07 -17.34 -38.94
N ASN A 576 -25.32 -17.56 -38.57
CA ASN A 576 -26.40 -17.74 -39.53
C ASN A 576 -26.73 -16.46 -40.30
N ALA A 577 -26.40 -15.26 -39.78
CA ALA A 577 -26.48 -14.04 -40.57
C ALA A 577 -25.47 -14.04 -41.74
N GLU A 578 -24.23 -14.46 -41.50
CA GLU A 578 -23.22 -14.58 -42.55
C GLU A 578 -23.62 -15.63 -43.59
N LYS A 579 -23.98 -16.84 -43.13
CA LYS A 579 -24.44 -17.94 -44.01
C LYS A 579 -25.72 -17.59 -44.77
N GLY A 580 -26.60 -16.82 -44.14
CA GLY A 580 -27.85 -16.31 -44.71
C GLY A 580 -27.65 -15.16 -45.70
N GLY A 581 -26.41 -14.75 -45.96
CA GLY A 581 -26.06 -13.77 -46.98
C GLY A 581 -26.31 -12.32 -46.57
N LEU A 582 -26.49 -12.03 -45.28
CA LEU A 582 -26.56 -10.66 -44.76
C LEU A 582 -25.19 -9.97 -44.94
N GLN A 583 -25.19 -8.65 -45.15
CA GLN A 583 -23.97 -7.86 -45.36
C GLN A 583 -23.95 -6.61 -44.48
N VAL A 584 -22.74 -6.17 -44.10
CA VAL A 584 -22.55 -4.87 -43.44
C VAL A 584 -23.07 -3.75 -44.34
N GLY A 585 -23.97 -2.92 -43.80
CA GLY A 585 -24.65 -1.86 -44.53
C GLY A 585 -26.07 -2.19 -44.98
N ASP A 586 -26.54 -3.44 -44.86
CA ASP A 586 -27.93 -3.80 -45.15
C ASP A 586 -28.90 -3.02 -44.24
N LEU A 587 -29.98 -2.51 -44.83
CA LEU A 587 -31.03 -1.76 -44.13
C LEU A 587 -32.21 -2.70 -43.89
N LEU A 588 -32.43 -3.10 -42.64
CA LEU A 588 -33.49 -4.03 -42.24
C LEU A 588 -34.70 -3.23 -41.74
N LEU A 589 -35.80 -3.30 -42.49
CA LEU A 589 -37.00 -2.50 -42.24
C LEU A 589 -38.14 -3.34 -41.65
N LYS A 590 -38.18 -4.63 -41.96
CA LYS A 590 -39.19 -5.57 -41.45
C LYS A 590 -38.59 -6.89 -41.00
N LEU A 591 -39.21 -7.48 -39.99
CA LEU A 591 -38.99 -8.84 -39.49
C LEU A 591 -40.32 -9.59 -39.56
N ASP A 592 -40.37 -10.67 -40.35
CA ASP A 592 -41.57 -11.47 -40.64
C ASP A 592 -42.78 -10.60 -41.08
N GLY A 593 -42.52 -9.64 -41.96
CA GLY A 593 -43.52 -8.71 -42.48
C GLY A 593 -43.89 -7.55 -41.52
N SER A 594 -43.49 -7.62 -40.25
CA SER A 594 -43.73 -6.57 -39.25
C SER A 594 -42.63 -5.51 -39.29
N VAL A 595 -43.01 -4.23 -39.20
CA VAL A 595 -42.04 -3.11 -39.21
C VAL A 595 -41.17 -3.15 -37.95
N ILE A 596 -39.86 -3.04 -38.13
CA ILE A 596 -38.92 -2.84 -37.03
C ILE A 596 -39.07 -1.39 -36.57
N ALA A 597 -39.80 -1.16 -35.48
CA ALA A 597 -40.18 0.16 -35.00
C ALA A 597 -39.03 0.91 -34.29
N ALA A 598 -37.85 0.96 -34.92
CA ALA A 598 -36.69 1.71 -34.46
C ALA A 598 -36.51 2.95 -35.34
N SER A 599 -36.58 4.14 -34.74
CA SER A 599 -36.41 5.41 -35.47
C SER A 599 -35.70 6.50 -34.68
N ARG A 600 -35.44 6.26 -33.40
CA ARG A 600 -34.80 7.20 -32.48
C ARG A 600 -33.57 6.54 -31.85
N PRO A 601 -32.55 7.31 -31.43
CA PRO A 601 -31.35 6.75 -30.79
C PRO A 601 -31.66 5.84 -29.59
N GLU A 602 -32.71 6.15 -28.81
CA GLU A 602 -33.19 5.32 -27.70
C GLU A 602 -33.77 3.96 -28.12
N ASP A 603 -34.10 3.75 -29.40
CA ASP A 603 -34.67 2.51 -29.92
C ASP A 603 -33.58 1.47 -30.31
N SER A 604 -32.32 1.65 -29.89
CA SER A 604 -31.17 0.81 -30.28
C SER A 604 -31.33 -0.68 -29.93
N ASP A 605 -32.08 -1.00 -28.89
CA ASP A 605 -32.34 -2.37 -28.46
C ASP A 605 -33.60 -3.00 -29.08
N VAL A 606 -34.39 -2.26 -29.88
CA VAL A 606 -35.68 -2.76 -30.40
C VAL A 606 -35.49 -4.01 -31.26
N PHE A 607 -34.56 -3.98 -32.22
CA PHE A 607 -34.31 -5.12 -33.10
C PHE A 607 -33.82 -6.34 -32.31
N THR A 608 -32.82 -6.16 -31.45
CA THR A 608 -32.29 -7.21 -30.57
C THR A 608 -33.39 -7.80 -29.67
N SER A 609 -34.27 -6.96 -29.13
CA SER A 609 -35.39 -7.38 -28.28
C SER A 609 -36.45 -8.17 -29.04
N LEU A 610 -36.73 -7.82 -30.31
CA LEU A 610 -37.62 -8.58 -31.18
C LEU A 610 -37.05 -9.97 -31.46
N ILE A 611 -35.76 -10.06 -31.82
CA ILE A 611 -35.08 -11.34 -32.06
C ILE A 611 -35.12 -12.25 -30.83
N ARG A 612 -34.87 -11.70 -29.63
CA ARG A 612 -34.86 -12.47 -28.37
C ARG A 612 -36.22 -13.08 -27.98
N GLN A 613 -37.32 -12.66 -28.59
CA GLN A 613 -38.66 -13.22 -28.34
C GLN A 613 -38.90 -14.54 -29.07
N TYR A 614 -38.11 -14.84 -30.11
CA TYR A 614 -38.23 -16.08 -30.86
C TYR A 614 -37.58 -17.26 -30.14
N LYS A 615 -37.93 -18.48 -30.57
CA LYS A 615 -37.24 -19.70 -30.15
C LYS A 615 -35.94 -19.85 -30.95
N ILE A 616 -34.94 -20.44 -30.31
CA ILE A 616 -33.72 -20.85 -30.99
C ILE A 616 -34.09 -21.84 -32.11
N GLY A 617 -33.54 -21.63 -33.30
CA GLY A 617 -33.81 -22.40 -34.52
C GLY A 617 -34.98 -21.88 -35.35
N THR A 618 -35.75 -20.87 -34.90
CA THR A 618 -36.83 -20.31 -35.73
C THR A 618 -36.27 -19.60 -36.95
N GLU A 619 -36.79 -19.94 -38.13
CA GLU A 619 -36.49 -19.21 -39.38
C GLU A 619 -37.30 -17.91 -39.43
N VAL A 620 -36.59 -16.80 -39.63
CA VAL A 620 -37.19 -15.47 -39.76
C VAL A 620 -36.90 -14.89 -41.14
N THR A 621 -37.84 -14.10 -41.64
CA THR A 621 -37.73 -13.36 -42.90
C THR A 621 -37.39 -11.91 -42.60
N LEU A 622 -36.19 -11.48 -42.98
CA LEU A 622 -35.78 -10.08 -42.95
C LEU A 622 -36.10 -9.42 -44.29
N THR A 623 -36.80 -8.29 -44.27
CA THR A 623 -37.07 -7.49 -45.48
C THR A 623 -36.50 -6.09 -45.33
N GLY A 624 -35.91 -5.58 -46.39
CA GLY A 624 -35.10 -4.36 -46.33
C GLY A 624 -34.58 -3.89 -47.67
N ARG A 625 -33.45 -3.18 -47.63
CA ARG A 625 -32.72 -2.74 -48.84
C ARG A 625 -31.22 -3.02 -48.70
N ARG A 626 -30.61 -3.40 -49.83
CA ARG A 626 -29.16 -3.40 -50.05
C ARG A 626 -28.85 -2.40 -51.15
N GLY A 627 -28.27 -1.26 -50.78
CA GLY A 627 -28.17 -0.11 -51.70
C GLY A 627 -29.56 0.32 -52.18
N LYS A 628 -29.79 0.31 -53.50
CA LYS A 628 -31.10 0.67 -54.08
C LYS A 628 -32.05 -0.52 -54.24
N ASN A 629 -31.57 -1.75 -54.13
CA ASN A 629 -32.34 -2.95 -54.41
C ASN A 629 -33.10 -3.42 -53.16
N GLU A 630 -34.28 -4.01 -53.37
CA GLU A 630 -35.00 -4.70 -52.30
C GLU A 630 -34.22 -5.93 -51.86
N LEU A 631 -34.22 -6.17 -50.54
CA LEU A 631 -33.55 -7.30 -49.91
C LEU A 631 -34.60 -8.11 -49.16
N THR A 632 -34.70 -9.41 -49.46
CA THR A 632 -35.47 -10.36 -48.64
C THR A 632 -34.57 -11.55 -48.35
N LEU A 633 -34.28 -11.79 -47.08
CA LEU A 633 -33.43 -12.90 -46.62
C LEU A 633 -34.19 -13.75 -45.62
N LYS A 634 -34.06 -15.08 -45.73
CA LYS A 634 -34.55 -16.03 -44.76
C LYS A 634 -33.36 -16.68 -44.07
N LEU A 635 -33.36 -16.67 -42.75
CA LEU A 635 -32.29 -17.28 -41.96
C LEU A 635 -32.83 -17.78 -40.62
N ALA A 636 -32.27 -18.89 -40.15
CA ALA A 636 -32.59 -19.45 -38.84
C ALA A 636 -31.86 -18.69 -37.73
N LEU A 637 -32.58 -18.32 -36.68
CA LEU A 637 -32.00 -17.77 -35.47
C LEU A 637 -31.24 -18.87 -34.72
N GLU A 638 -30.06 -18.55 -34.21
CA GLU A 638 -29.23 -19.48 -33.45
C GLU A 638 -29.24 -19.12 -31.96
N ALA A 639 -28.63 -19.95 -31.12
CA ALA A 639 -28.44 -19.62 -29.72
C ALA A 639 -27.45 -18.47 -29.61
N SER A 640 -27.71 -17.51 -28.72
CA SER A 640 -26.72 -16.51 -28.34
C SER A 640 -25.41 -17.20 -27.91
N PRO A 641 -24.24 -16.63 -28.22
CA PRO A 641 -22.96 -17.17 -27.75
C PRO A 641 -22.96 -17.30 -26.23
N GLU A 642 -22.14 -18.21 -25.71
CA GLU A 642 -21.90 -18.32 -24.28
C GLU A 642 -21.44 -16.97 -23.73
N ALA A 643 -22.09 -16.55 -22.64
CA ALA A 643 -21.62 -15.37 -21.92
C ALA A 643 -20.25 -15.68 -21.31
N SER A 644 -19.41 -14.65 -21.15
CA SER A 644 -18.09 -14.81 -20.53
C SER A 644 -18.15 -15.42 -19.12
N THR A 645 -19.28 -15.26 -18.43
CA THR A 645 -19.58 -15.84 -17.10
C THR A 645 -19.87 -17.35 -17.12
N GLU A 646 -20.23 -17.92 -18.27
CA GLU A 646 -20.54 -19.35 -18.42
C GLU A 646 -19.33 -20.20 -18.85
N LEU A 647 -18.26 -19.54 -19.30
CA LEU A 647 -17.06 -20.21 -19.77
C LEU A 647 -16.30 -20.83 -18.60
N ASN A 648 -15.55 -21.92 -18.88
CA ASN A 648 -14.68 -22.50 -17.87
C ASN A 648 -13.73 -21.41 -17.37
N CYS A 649 -13.63 -21.31 -16.05
CA CYS A 649 -12.68 -20.45 -15.39
C CYS A 649 -11.77 -21.26 -14.47
N HIS A 650 -10.62 -20.68 -14.17
CA HIS A 650 -9.69 -21.23 -13.21
C HIS A 650 -9.02 -20.09 -12.45
N GLU A 651 -9.23 -20.11 -11.14
CA GLU A 651 -8.44 -19.34 -10.19
C GLU A 651 -7.20 -20.18 -9.80
N CYS A 652 -6.03 -19.74 -10.24
CA CYS A 652 -4.76 -20.32 -9.83
C CYS A 652 -4.29 -19.63 -8.54
N LYS A 653 -4.60 -20.25 -7.39
CA LYS A 653 -4.23 -19.70 -6.08
C LYS A 653 -2.71 -19.57 -5.85
N PRO A 654 -1.86 -20.56 -6.22
CA PRO A 654 -0.41 -20.45 -6.00
C PRO A 654 0.22 -19.29 -6.77
N LEU A 655 -0.22 -19.03 -8.00
CA LEU A 655 0.33 -17.96 -8.84
C LEU A 655 -0.48 -16.65 -8.78
N GLU A 656 -1.62 -16.68 -8.10
CA GLU A 656 -2.52 -15.55 -7.81
C GLU A 656 -3.07 -14.84 -9.07
N PHE A 657 -3.59 -15.62 -10.02
CA PHE A 657 -4.33 -15.11 -11.18
C PHE A 657 -5.58 -15.92 -11.48
N THR A 658 -6.55 -15.29 -12.14
CA THR A 658 -7.76 -15.92 -12.66
C THR A 658 -7.73 -15.88 -14.18
N SER A 659 -8.15 -16.98 -14.79
CA SER A 659 -8.23 -17.15 -16.24
C SER A 659 -9.55 -17.78 -16.65
N ARG A 660 -9.91 -17.61 -17.92
CA ARG A 660 -11.04 -18.30 -18.55
C ARG A 660 -10.76 -18.62 -20.01
N ASP A 661 -11.59 -19.48 -20.59
CA ASP A 661 -11.58 -19.69 -22.05
C ASP A 661 -11.94 -18.38 -22.77
N ILE A 662 -11.46 -18.21 -24.01
CA ILE A 662 -11.72 -17.02 -24.84
C ILE A 662 -13.14 -17.10 -25.41
N ALA A 663 -13.97 -16.11 -25.11
CA ALA A 663 -15.33 -16.01 -25.62
C ALA A 663 -15.34 -15.56 -27.09
N LYS A 664 -16.41 -15.90 -27.82
CA LYS A 664 -16.63 -15.37 -29.18
C LYS A 664 -16.70 -13.84 -29.20
N SER A 665 -17.24 -13.23 -28.14
CA SER A 665 -17.26 -11.77 -27.98
C SER A 665 -15.87 -11.17 -27.77
N ASP A 666 -14.95 -11.84 -27.07
CA ASP A 666 -13.58 -11.33 -26.87
C ASP A 666 -12.81 -11.31 -28.19
N ARG A 667 -12.93 -12.39 -28.99
CA ARG A 667 -12.30 -12.45 -30.31
C ARG A 667 -12.70 -11.29 -31.20
N ILE A 668 -13.94 -10.84 -31.05
CA ILE A 668 -14.48 -9.74 -31.83
C ILE A 668 -14.04 -8.39 -31.28
N ALA A 669 -14.17 -8.19 -29.97
CA ALA A 669 -13.78 -6.95 -29.30
C ALA A 669 -12.29 -6.65 -29.53
N GLU A 670 -11.45 -7.66 -29.41
CA GLU A 670 -9.98 -7.56 -29.52
C GLU A 670 -9.46 -7.91 -30.92
N LYS A 671 -10.35 -8.20 -31.89
CA LYS A 671 -10.01 -8.60 -33.27
C LYS A 671 -8.97 -9.73 -33.32
N LEU A 672 -9.16 -10.75 -32.49
CA LEU A 672 -8.29 -11.90 -32.41
C LEU A 672 -8.50 -12.82 -33.63
N PRO A 673 -7.43 -13.38 -34.21
CA PRO A 673 -7.54 -14.42 -35.23
C PRO A 673 -8.35 -15.63 -34.72
N ASP A 674 -9.11 -16.27 -35.62
CA ASP A 674 -9.92 -17.45 -35.27
C ASP A 674 -9.06 -18.66 -34.86
N ASP A 675 -7.85 -18.76 -35.40
CA ASP A 675 -6.87 -19.79 -35.11
C ASP A 675 -6.00 -19.49 -33.87
N LEU A 676 -6.15 -18.30 -33.26
CA LEU A 676 -5.43 -17.97 -32.03
C LEU A 676 -5.90 -18.88 -30.89
N GLN A 677 -5.00 -19.73 -30.42
CA GLN A 677 -5.16 -20.57 -29.24
C GLN A 677 -4.62 -19.85 -28.00
N GLY A 678 -5.33 -20.00 -26.89
CA GLY A 678 -4.96 -19.37 -25.64
C GLY A 678 -6.10 -19.35 -24.63
N VAL A 679 -5.77 -18.98 -23.41
CA VAL A 679 -6.72 -18.66 -22.34
C VAL A 679 -6.58 -17.18 -21.96
N LEU A 680 -7.69 -16.51 -21.67
CA LEU A 680 -7.69 -15.10 -21.30
C LEU A 680 -7.45 -14.96 -19.80
N ILE A 681 -6.48 -14.13 -19.43
CA ILE A 681 -6.23 -13.74 -18.05
C ILE A 681 -7.20 -12.62 -17.67
N THR A 682 -8.12 -12.91 -16.75
CA THR A 682 -9.16 -11.96 -16.33
C THR A 682 -8.77 -11.17 -15.10
N GLU A 683 -7.93 -11.74 -14.25
CA GLU A 683 -7.46 -11.10 -13.02
C GLU A 683 -6.05 -11.57 -12.69
N VAL A 684 -5.20 -10.66 -12.23
CA VAL A 684 -3.89 -10.92 -11.68
C VAL A 684 -3.81 -10.12 -10.40
N LYS A 685 -3.62 -10.80 -9.26
CA LYS A 685 -3.54 -10.14 -7.97
C LYS A 685 -2.28 -9.27 -7.92
N GLY A 686 -2.47 -8.01 -7.56
CA GLY A 686 -1.37 -7.06 -7.39
C GLY A 686 -0.31 -7.60 -6.43
N SER A 687 0.96 -7.46 -6.80
CA SER A 687 2.11 -7.95 -6.01
C SER A 687 2.18 -9.47 -5.82
N GLY A 688 1.31 -10.25 -6.47
CA GLY A 688 1.40 -11.72 -6.49
C GLY A 688 2.43 -12.24 -7.48
N TRP A 689 2.67 -13.56 -7.47
CA TRP A 689 3.71 -14.21 -8.29
C TRP A 689 3.54 -13.96 -9.78
N ALA A 690 2.34 -14.15 -10.33
CA ALA A 690 2.08 -13.88 -11.75
C ALA A 690 2.32 -12.40 -12.10
N ALA A 691 1.90 -11.48 -11.24
CA ALA A 691 2.17 -10.07 -11.44
C ALA A 691 3.67 -9.74 -11.34
N LEU A 692 4.47 -10.51 -10.59
CA LEU A 692 5.91 -10.26 -10.40
C LEU A 692 6.68 -10.59 -11.68
N GLY A 693 6.36 -11.71 -12.33
CA GLY A 693 6.87 -12.02 -13.68
C GLY A 693 6.32 -11.10 -14.77
N GLY A 694 5.28 -10.32 -14.47
CA GLY A 694 4.73 -9.31 -15.36
C GLY A 694 3.51 -9.77 -16.16
N LEU A 695 2.83 -10.84 -15.75
CA LEU A 695 1.49 -11.18 -16.24
C LEU A 695 0.50 -10.08 -15.87
N ALA A 696 -0.41 -9.76 -16.78
CA ALA A 696 -1.39 -8.68 -16.60
C ALA A 696 -2.80 -9.11 -17.02
N ASN A 697 -3.79 -8.41 -16.49
CA ASN A 697 -5.18 -8.54 -16.92
C ASN A 697 -5.29 -8.25 -18.43
N GLY A 698 -6.01 -9.10 -19.15
CA GLY A 698 -6.19 -9.02 -20.60
C GLY A 698 -5.09 -9.73 -21.40
N ASP A 699 -4.06 -10.27 -20.76
CA ASP A 699 -3.12 -11.16 -21.46
C ASP A 699 -3.83 -12.41 -21.96
N ILE A 700 -3.46 -12.86 -23.16
CA ILE A 700 -3.84 -14.18 -23.66
C ILE A 700 -2.64 -15.10 -23.48
N LEU A 701 -2.75 -16.05 -22.56
CA LEU A 701 -1.72 -17.05 -22.32
C LEU A 701 -1.80 -18.13 -23.40
N MET A 702 -0.74 -18.21 -24.22
CA MET A 702 -0.69 -19.07 -25.41
C MET A 702 0.07 -20.38 -25.15
N SER A 703 1.13 -20.34 -24.33
CA SER A 703 1.88 -21.55 -23.95
C SER A 703 2.64 -21.39 -22.62
N ILE A 704 2.96 -22.53 -22.02
CA ILE A 704 3.82 -22.68 -20.84
C ILE A 704 5.00 -23.59 -21.22
N ASP A 705 6.23 -23.11 -21.07
CA ASP A 705 7.46 -23.79 -21.49
C ASP A 705 7.38 -24.33 -22.94
N GLY A 706 6.77 -23.53 -23.83
CA GLY A 706 6.56 -23.88 -25.24
C GLY A 706 5.43 -24.89 -25.50
N LYS A 707 4.80 -25.47 -24.47
CA LYS A 707 3.61 -26.32 -24.62
C LYS A 707 2.35 -25.47 -24.75
N THR A 708 1.63 -25.61 -25.86
CA THR A 708 0.41 -24.84 -26.14
C THR A 708 -0.65 -24.97 -25.04
N THR A 709 -1.33 -23.88 -24.75
CA THR A 709 -2.42 -23.78 -23.78
C THR A 709 -3.69 -23.34 -24.50
N ASP A 710 -4.48 -24.28 -25.01
CA ASP A 710 -5.66 -24.00 -25.85
C ASP A 710 -6.97 -23.83 -25.08
N SER A 711 -7.00 -24.26 -23.82
CA SER A 711 -8.19 -24.28 -22.98
C SER A 711 -7.83 -24.28 -21.49
N ILE A 712 -8.81 -23.95 -20.65
CA ILE A 712 -8.68 -24.01 -19.19
C ILE A 712 -8.39 -25.42 -18.68
N LYS A 713 -8.88 -26.45 -19.36
CA LYS A 713 -8.58 -27.84 -19.01
C LYS A 713 -7.09 -28.16 -19.21
N THR A 714 -6.52 -27.72 -20.34
CA THR A 714 -5.10 -27.87 -20.64
C THR A 714 -4.26 -27.06 -19.66
N LEU A 715 -4.65 -25.81 -19.38
CA LEU A 715 -3.98 -24.96 -18.39
C LEU A 715 -3.91 -25.64 -17.02
N LYS A 716 -5.04 -26.14 -16.49
CA LYS A 716 -5.09 -26.81 -15.18
C LYS A 716 -4.09 -27.97 -15.11
N THR A 717 -4.07 -28.81 -16.16
CA THR A 717 -3.15 -29.96 -16.22
C THR A 717 -1.68 -29.50 -16.20
N GLN A 718 -1.33 -28.47 -16.99
CA GLN A 718 0.02 -27.92 -17.04
C GLN A 718 0.44 -27.30 -15.69
N LEU A 719 -0.44 -26.55 -15.05
CA LEU A 719 -0.17 -25.94 -13.74
C LEU A 719 -0.02 -27.00 -12.64
N GLU A 720 -0.86 -28.04 -12.63
CA GLU A 720 -0.74 -29.16 -11.69
C GLU A 720 0.59 -29.93 -11.85
N GLU A 721 1.08 -30.08 -13.08
CA GLU A 721 2.40 -30.69 -13.34
C GLU A 721 3.54 -29.82 -12.77
N LEU A 722 3.47 -28.50 -12.96
CA LEU A 722 4.45 -27.56 -12.41
C LEU A 722 4.43 -27.54 -10.88
N GLU A 723 3.24 -27.58 -10.27
CA GLU A 723 3.07 -27.62 -8.81
C GLU A 723 3.61 -28.93 -8.23
N LYS A 724 3.28 -30.09 -8.84
CA LYS A 724 3.77 -31.40 -8.41
C LYS A 724 5.29 -31.53 -8.51
N SER A 725 5.88 -30.95 -9.55
CA SER A 725 7.34 -30.93 -9.73
C SER A 725 8.05 -29.86 -8.90
N LYS A 726 7.30 -28.96 -8.25
CA LYS A 726 7.80 -27.75 -7.57
C LYS A 726 8.79 -26.98 -8.45
N CYS A 727 8.41 -26.77 -9.71
CA CYS A 727 9.27 -26.14 -10.70
C CYS A 727 9.69 -24.73 -10.24
N SER A 728 10.99 -24.49 -10.09
CA SER A 728 11.50 -23.22 -9.55
C SER A 728 11.51 -22.06 -10.55
N LEU A 729 11.35 -22.37 -11.84
CA LEU A 729 11.43 -21.43 -12.96
C LEU A 729 10.68 -21.99 -14.17
N PHE A 730 9.77 -21.22 -14.77
CA PHE A 730 9.16 -21.56 -16.06
C PHE A 730 8.77 -20.30 -16.83
N VAL A 731 8.51 -20.45 -18.13
CA VAL A 731 8.24 -19.34 -19.04
C VAL A 731 6.83 -19.43 -19.60
N LEU A 732 6.07 -18.35 -19.42
CA LEU A 732 4.80 -18.11 -20.10
C LEU A 732 5.04 -17.38 -21.42
N PHE A 733 4.37 -17.79 -22.49
CA PHE A 733 4.26 -17.00 -23.71
C PHE A 733 2.87 -16.40 -23.82
N VAL A 734 2.78 -15.08 -23.86
CA VAL A 734 1.51 -14.35 -23.83
C VAL A 734 1.39 -13.36 -24.98
N LYS A 735 0.15 -13.09 -25.39
CA LYS A 735 -0.20 -11.96 -26.27
C LYS A 735 -0.83 -10.85 -25.43
N ARG A 736 -0.28 -9.64 -25.54
CA ARG A 736 -0.78 -8.40 -24.91
C ARG A 736 -1.06 -7.37 -26.01
N GLY A 737 -2.34 -7.20 -26.34
CA GLY A 737 -2.75 -6.41 -27.50
C GLY A 737 -2.08 -6.92 -28.78
N ILE A 738 -1.32 -6.05 -29.45
CA ILE A 738 -0.61 -6.40 -30.69
C ILE A 738 0.75 -7.08 -30.46
N HIS A 739 1.26 -7.11 -29.23
CA HIS A 739 2.59 -7.64 -28.92
C HIS A 739 2.52 -9.04 -28.32
N THR A 740 3.58 -9.81 -28.52
CA THR A 740 3.84 -11.05 -27.76
C THR A 740 4.95 -10.80 -26.74
N ARG A 741 4.92 -11.56 -25.64
CA ARG A 741 5.89 -11.46 -24.55
C ARG A 741 6.21 -12.84 -24.00
N TYR A 742 7.47 -13.04 -23.63
CA TYR A 742 7.87 -14.11 -22.73
C TYR A 742 7.90 -13.55 -21.31
N ILE A 743 7.26 -14.25 -20.39
CA ILE A 743 7.16 -13.90 -18.98
C ILE A 743 7.78 -15.04 -18.20
N GLU A 744 8.89 -14.76 -17.53
CA GLU A 744 9.55 -15.71 -16.65
C GLU A 744 8.92 -15.64 -15.26
N LEU A 745 8.61 -16.80 -14.68
CA LEU A 745 8.03 -16.93 -13.35
C LEU A 745 8.90 -17.80 -12.46
N GLU A 746 9.17 -17.28 -11.26
CA GLU A 746 9.95 -17.92 -10.22
C GLU A 746 9.14 -18.11 -8.93
N PRO A 747 8.07 -18.92 -8.95
CA PRO A 747 7.20 -19.01 -7.78
C PRO A 747 7.85 -19.79 -6.63
N SER A 748 7.45 -19.42 -5.42
CA SER A 748 7.54 -20.30 -4.25
C SER A 748 6.21 -21.04 -4.11
N TRP A 749 6.21 -22.33 -4.45
CA TRP A 749 5.06 -23.24 -4.32
C TRP A 749 4.61 -23.46 -2.88
#